data_AF-A0A9E2HXB7-F1
#
_entry.id   AF-A0A9E2HXB7-F1
#
_cell.length_a   1.000
_cell.length_b   1.000
_cell.length_c   1.000
_cell.angle_alpha   90.00
_cell.angle_beta   90.00
_cell.angle_gamma   90.00
#
_symmetry.space_group_name_H-M   'P 1'
#
loop_
_entity.id
_entity.type
_entity.pdbx_description
1 polymer ?
#
loop_
_entity_poly.entity_id
_entity_poly.type
_entity_poly.pdbx_seq_one_letter_code
_entity_poly.pdbx_strand_id
1 'polypeptide(L)'
;DLSQCPSLPKLRSLNFWFEAATILEQLLKAAPNLESLEVCEITGDLSQCPSLPKLRSLNFWFEAATILEQLLKAAPNLESLEVYGIKGDLSQCLSLPKLGSLNVEFVDATTFEQLFNAAPKLEWVNVYEMNRPNSFSTDWLTAESDNSTSGSINGFDPNGRLTLKISKKKLLLFRFLKRGLLRLHLHQATINAEEDIVFSPIAAQWRSMDLPSNTSTHDDSIVETMPLTANQWTLIPTNSAGDQLIEVTCRLTRDNKETPYELQYDAQRHLYRIKTTKEATCQFHLQRRENSLLLEEQIKKPSTNHLSEIWNLFFHANTYQDFVESVRKLEIKEKEPLIQELMAHIKDLPNGIPFDAKETNFDTLKLVSVNGGACEHRAKLFCAMANALDIDCRLVFNKTHAFVEWRGSLEQPYQTCSLGGGGGVEIQLQEKTSFEEQIFNASEADKERRRKKLRGNPFIRQALQEPPTKTLGQEDPFSTQLYLSLDLTQDIKRFQNYLLKNDIEYLYIDSPETTREKWKQDLLIQDKQVAFCDGELPAYLKEGTQQKVLLINWDTFSPEEKAAYQSFYDTKPTLYGSPIPEHITVIGFLSKQEYKKTGADFRSRAPSIAQLDWPTEAVVQTTPTPSQSIEIPLYGDEDFESLIRQWSLTDQGIVLKPGLLASNIPSDETASQPIQLTLINPPKTEAFQRFYEDLIQRKKVYVNGAFESLPEHVTITCEHRTYPFEQLFKKQNLSWSVPRVFTAETPLFLLNPFTFHTFFTSLEVKPEQKEADFGRVTLGKGILEKHRHQHIVIRITQPIRDGQWAQLLENIADDQSIEFQMSPKVSLPQTFPRPSTQESVPTRQPISLLEAIIDKTNNQPTLLVANDTRQTVQQLQQVLNKGEACLRVITLNAALNASDVLLRSEFSENTEQGLRSMKILPSDLVTALRRGDCVIVHTDELLSPDLLGKFEPLLCEHPYLWINGQREPL
;
A
#
# COMPACT_ATOMS: atom_id res chain seq x y z
N ASP A 1 27.44 43.97 -1.47
CA ASP A 1 27.01 45.20 -0.77
C ASP A 1 26.13 46.01 -1.71
N LEU A 2 24.81 45.97 -1.51
CA LEU A 2 23.83 46.72 -2.30
C LEU A 2 23.41 48.03 -1.59
N SER A 3 24.18 48.50 -0.59
CA SER A 3 23.90 49.76 0.12
C SER A 3 23.91 50.99 -0.80
N GLN A 4 24.53 50.88 -1.99
CA GLN A 4 24.54 51.90 -3.04
C GLN A 4 23.61 51.59 -4.22
N CYS A 5 22.69 50.63 -4.10
CA CYS A 5 21.77 50.28 -5.17
C CYS A 5 20.93 51.51 -5.57
N PRO A 6 21.00 51.98 -6.83
CA PRO A 6 20.22 53.13 -7.26
C PRO A 6 18.73 52.81 -7.17
N SER A 7 17.89 53.84 -7.00
CA SER A 7 16.44 53.64 -7.01
C SER A 7 16.00 52.93 -8.30
N LEU A 8 15.19 51.88 -8.15
CA LEU A 8 14.62 51.03 -9.19
C LEU A 8 13.10 51.30 -9.33
N PRO A 9 12.64 52.51 -9.68
CA PRO A 9 11.22 52.85 -9.70
C PRO A 9 10.41 52.11 -10.78
N LYS A 10 11.10 51.50 -11.75
CA LYS A 10 10.51 50.68 -12.81
C LYS A 10 10.36 49.20 -12.43
N LEU A 11 11.01 48.74 -11.36
CA LEU A 11 10.87 47.36 -10.92
C LEU A 11 9.43 47.11 -10.43
N ARG A 12 8.85 45.99 -10.87
CA ARG A 12 7.46 45.60 -10.58
C ARG A 12 7.35 44.20 -10.01
N SER A 13 8.27 43.31 -10.36
CA SER A 13 8.36 41.95 -9.83
C SER A 13 9.80 41.68 -9.42
N LEU A 14 9.99 40.92 -8.33
CA LEU A 14 11.28 40.53 -7.79
C LEU A 14 11.18 39.08 -7.30
N ASN A 15 12.07 38.23 -7.81
CA ASN A 15 12.25 36.86 -7.35
C ASN A 15 13.60 36.77 -6.64
N PHE A 16 13.61 36.26 -5.41
CA PHE A 16 14.77 36.31 -4.53
C PHE A 16 14.95 34.97 -3.79
N TRP A 17 15.99 34.21 -4.17
CA TRP A 17 16.19 32.83 -3.74
C TRP A 17 17.59 32.63 -3.12
N PHE A 18 17.70 31.84 -2.05
CA PHE A 18 18.96 31.34 -1.44
C PHE A 18 19.96 32.42 -0.99
N GLU A 19 19.51 33.52 -0.39
CA GLU A 19 20.33 34.70 -0.11
C GLU A 19 20.06 35.33 1.28
N ALA A 20 20.89 36.28 1.70
CA ALA A 20 20.75 36.92 3.01
C ALA A 20 19.60 37.96 3.05
N ALA A 21 18.85 37.99 4.15
CA ALA A 21 17.73 38.91 4.39
C ALA A 21 18.10 40.41 4.24
N THR A 22 19.34 40.77 4.57
CA THR A 22 19.87 42.14 4.46
C THR A 22 19.97 42.61 3.00
N ILE A 23 20.19 41.69 2.06
CA ILE A 23 20.24 41.98 0.63
C ILE A 23 18.83 42.23 0.10
N LEU A 24 17.86 41.39 0.50
CA LEU A 24 16.45 41.59 0.16
C LEU A 24 15.96 42.95 0.67
N GLU A 25 16.29 43.32 1.91
CA GLU A 25 15.91 44.61 2.48
C GLU A 25 16.44 45.80 1.65
N GLN A 26 17.68 45.75 1.19
CA GLN A 26 18.29 46.79 0.35
C GLN A 26 17.58 46.87 -1.02
N LEU A 27 17.22 45.73 -1.63
CA LEU A 27 16.46 45.69 -2.88
C LEU A 27 15.05 46.23 -2.73
N LEU A 28 14.36 45.87 -1.65
CA LEU A 28 13.03 46.38 -1.33
C LEU A 28 13.05 47.91 -1.12
N LYS A 29 14.11 48.45 -0.49
CA LYS A 29 14.30 49.91 -0.33
C LYS A 29 14.50 50.61 -1.68
N ALA A 30 15.22 49.96 -2.60
CA ALA A 30 15.44 50.48 -3.94
C ALA A 30 14.19 50.40 -4.84
N ALA A 31 13.24 49.50 -4.56
CA ALA A 31 12.08 49.21 -5.41
C ALA A 31 10.73 49.69 -4.83
N PRO A 32 10.47 51.01 -4.75
CA PRO A 32 9.27 51.56 -4.10
C PRO A 32 7.95 51.24 -4.81
N ASN A 33 8.01 50.69 -6.02
CA ASN A 33 6.84 50.37 -6.84
C ASN A 33 6.67 48.87 -7.09
N LEU A 34 7.25 48.01 -6.25
CA LEU A 34 7.12 46.56 -6.37
C LEU A 34 5.65 46.11 -6.21
N GLU A 35 5.19 45.24 -7.10
CA GLU A 35 3.82 44.71 -7.17
C GLU A 35 3.77 43.21 -6.91
N SER A 36 4.84 42.46 -7.20
CA SER A 36 4.96 41.02 -6.96
C SER A 36 6.33 40.68 -6.34
N LEU A 37 6.34 39.81 -5.34
CA LEU A 37 7.55 39.35 -4.65
C LEU A 37 7.50 37.83 -4.46
N GLU A 38 8.58 37.16 -4.82
CA GLU A 38 8.79 35.74 -4.58
C GLU A 38 10.07 35.54 -3.75
N VAL A 39 9.96 34.75 -2.68
CA VAL A 39 10.98 34.56 -1.65
C VAL A 39 11.14 33.07 -1.36
N CYS A 40 12.37 32.56 -1.44
CA CYS A 40 12.71 31.16 -1.16
C CYS A 40 14.07 31.04 -0.45
N GLU A 41 14.14 30.28 0.63
CA GLU A 41 15.33 30.02 1.47
C GLU A 41 16.27 31.22 1.77
N ILE A 42 15.77 32.22 2.49
CA ILE A 42 16.44 33.40 3.03
C ILE A 42 16.85 33.18 4.49
N THR A 43 18.08 33.57 4.80
CA THR A 43 18.59 33.56 6.17
C THR A 43 18.73 34.98 6.74
N GLY A 44 18.30 35.18 7.98
CA GLY A 44 18.49 36.44 8.73
C GLY A 44 17.20 37.08 9.23
N ASP A 45 17.24 38.41 9.40
CA ASP A 45 16.15 39.23 9.94
C ASP A 45 15.79 40.34 8.96
N LEU A 46 14.50 40.61 8.79
CA LEU A 46 13.91 41.66 7.94
C LEU A 46 13.20 42.73 8.78
N SER A 47 13.65 42.95 10.02
CA SER A 47 13.07 43.93 10.95
C SER A 47 13.06 45.38 10.44
N GLN A 48 13.92 45.72 9.47
CA GLN A 48 13.97 47.03 8.81
C GLN A 48 13.35 47.03 7.40
N CYS A 49 12.50 46.06 7.08
CA CYS A 49 11.78 45.99 5.81
C CYS A 49 11.00 47.30 5.54
N PRO A 50 11.21 47.95 4.37
CA PRO A 50 10.49 49.18 4.03
C PRO A 50 9.00 48.89 3.80
N SER A 51 8.15 49.92 3.88
CA SER A 51 6.75 49.77 3.51
C SER A 51 6.61 49.44 2.02
N LEU A 52 5.80 48.42 1.70
CA LEU A 52 5.52 47.91 0.36
C LEU A 52 4.05 48.16 -0.02
N PRO A 53 3.60 49.43 -0.13
CA PRO A 53 2.18 49.76 -0.30
C PRO A 53 1.62 49.33 -1.66
N LYS A 54 2.47 49.00 -2.65
CA LYS A 54 2.06 48.55 -3.99
C LYS A 54 2.11 47.04 -4.18
N LEU A 55 2.61 46.28 -3.20
CA LEU A 55 2.72 44.84 -3.30
C LEU A 55 1.31 44.20 -3.26
N ARG A 56 1.01 43.40 -4.28
CA ARG A 56 -0.29 42.71 -4.49
C ARG A 56 -0.15 41.20 -4.40
N SER A 57 1.00 40.64 -4.76
CA SER A 57 1.25 39.20 -4.74
C SER A 57 2.54 38.89 -3.98
N LEU A 58 2.47 37.91 -3.09
CA LEU A 58 3.60 37.38 -2.33
C LEU A 58 3.61 35.86 -2.43
N ASN A 59 4.74 35.31 -2.86
CA ASN A 59 5.01 33.88 -2.92
C ASN A 59 6.19 33.55 -2.01
N PHE A 60 6.04 32.58 -1.11
CA PHE A 60 6.94 32.45 0.04
C PHE A 60 7.19 31.00 0.45
N TRP A 61 8.41 30.51 0.23
CA TRP A 61 8.74 29.07 0.32
C TRP A 61 9.90 28.80 1.30
N PHE A 62 9.70 27.82 2.19
CA PHE A 62 10.75 27.22 3.05
C PHE A 62 11.48 28.17 4.03
N GLU A 63 10.81 29.18 4.58
CA GLU A 63 11.45 30.16 5.48
C GLU A 63 10.96 30.15 6.93
N ALA A 64 11.67 30.91 7.77
CA ALA A 64 11.23 31.29 9.10
C ALA A 64 9.93 32.13 9.07
N ALA A 65 8.96 31.76 9.91
CA ALA A 65 7.69 32.48 10.08
C ALA A 65 7.88 33.98 10.42
N THR A 66 8.97 34.33 11.11
CA THR A 66 9.31 35.72 11.47
C THR A 66 9.52 36.60 10.24
N ILE A 67 10.11 36.06 9.17
CA ILE A 67 10.35 36.80 7.93
C ILE A 67 9.01 37.03 7.21
N LEU A 68 8.17 36.00 7.11
CA LEU A 68 6.83 36.14 6.53
C LEU A 68 6.04 37.22 7.27
N GLU A 69 6.06 37.19 8.61
CA GLU A 69 5.36 38.17 9.44
C GLU A 69 5.79 39.61 9.13
N GLN A 70 7.09 39.85 8.96
CA GLN A 70 7.65 41.17 8.64
C GLN A 70 7.22 41.64 7.24
N LEU A 71 7.22 40.75 6.25
CA LEU A 71 6.74 41.06 4.90
C LEU A 71 5.23 41.35 4.87
N LEU A 72 4.43 40.58 5.61
CA LEU A 72 2.98 40.80 5.73
C LEU A 72 2.68 42.15 6.40
N LYS A 73 3.44 42.54 7.43
CA LYS A 73 3.35 43.88 8.05
C LYS A 73 3.71 45.00 7.06
N ALA A 74 4.70 44.76 6.19
CA ALA A 74 5.13 45.73 5.19
C ALA A 74 4.16 45.89 4.02
N ALA A 75 3.30 44.90 3.73
CA ALA A 75 2.44 44.83 2.56
C ALA A 75 0.93 44.96 2.89
N PRO A 76 0.42 46.14 3.29
CA PRO A 76 -0.97 46.32 3.74
C PRO A 76 -2.03 46.14 2.63
N ASN A 77 -1.60 46.09 1.36
CA ASN A 77 -2.48 46.00 0.20
C ASN A 77 -2.39 44.65 -0.54
N LEU A 78 -1.86 43.62 0.13
CA LEU A 78 -1.70 42.29 -0.46
C LEU A 78 -3.05 41.68 -0.87
N GLU A 79 -3.13 41.14 -2.09
CA GLU A 79 -4.33 40.57 -2.70
C GLU A 79 -4.21 39.04 -2.87
N SER A 80 -3.00 38.52 -3.06
CA SER A 80 -2.69 37.09 -3.18
C SER A 80 -1.46 36.71 -2.36
N LEU A 81 -1.58 35.60 -1.63
CA LEU A 81 -0.53 35.03 -0.81
C LEU A 81 -0.41 33.53 -1.09
N GLU A 82 0.80 33.06 -1.36
CA GLU A 82 1.13 31.65 -1.48
C GLU A 82 2.28 31.31 -0.54
N VAL A 83 2.09 30.26 0.26
CA VAL A 83 2.98 29.86 1.35
C VAL A 83 3.28 28.38 1.28
N TYR A 84 4.57 28.04 1.22
CA TYR A 84 5.04 26.65 1.19
C TYR A 84 5.98 26.38 2.36
N GLY A 85 5.71 25.33 3.15
CA GLY A 85 6.67 24.77 4.11
C GLY A 85 6.95 25.58 5.37
N ILE A 86 6.06 26.49 5.77
CA ILE A 86 6.25 27.30 7.00
C ILE A 86 5.72 26.60 8.25
N LYS A 87 6.51 26.70 9.34
CA LYS A 87 6.09 26.39 10.70
C LYS A 87 6.42 27.56 11.63
N GLY A 88 5.46 28.01 12.43
CA GLY A 88 5.72 29.06 13.44
C GLY A 88 4.54 29.98 13.75
N ASP A 89 4.75 30.84 14.75
CA ASP A 89 3.74 31.78 15.24
C ASP A 89 3.73 33.07 14.41
N LEU A 90 2.59 33.37 13.80
CA LEU A 90 2.23 34.61 13.10
C LEU A 90 1.22 35.45 13.90
N SER A 91 1.11 35.26 15.22
CA SER A 91 0.13 35.94 16.09
C SER A 91 0.18 37.47 16.01
N GLN A 92 1.31 38.05 15.61
CA GLN A 92 1.46 39.49 15.45
C GLN A 92 1.04 40.01 14.06
N CYS A 93 0.53 39.15 13.17
CA CYS A 93 -0.08 39.59 11.91
C CYS A 93 -1.42 40.28 12.19
N LEU A 94 -1.42 41.61 12.16
CA LEU A 94 -2.52 42.43 12.68
C LEU A 94 -3.77 42.48 11.77
N SER A 95 -3.63 42.49 10.44
CA SER A 95 -4.75 42.47 9.49
C SER A 95 -4.26 42.39 8.04
N LEU A 96 -4.90 41.56 7.21
CA LEU A 96 -4.73 41.45 5.75
C LEU A 96 -6.04 41.84 5.04
N PRO A 97 -6.42 43.12 5.06
CA PRO A 97 -7.77 43.59 4.75
C PRO A 97 -8.15 43.48 3.26
N LYS A 98 -7.17 43.24 2.38
CA LYS A 98 -7.36 43.11 0.92
C LYS A 98 -7.06 41.71 0.39
N LEU A 99 -6.62 40.78 1.24
CA LEU A 99 -6.24 39.45 0.78
C LEU A 99 -7.48 38.72 0.29
N GLY A 100 -7.50 38.44 -1.01
CA GLY A 100 -8.54 37.66 -1.68
C GLY A 100 -8.13 36.20 -1.76
N SER A 101 -6.90 35.92 -2.19
CA SER A 101 -6.39 34.56 -2.46
C SER A 101 -5.39 34.11 -1.41
N LEU A 102 -5.56 32.89 -0.90
CA LEU A 102 -4.59 32.22 -0.04
C LEU A 102 -4.31 30.81 -0.55
N ASN A 103 -3.07 30.52 -0.90
CA ASN A 103 -2.59 29.16 -1.15
C ASN A 103 -1.63 28.75 -0.03
N VAL A 104 -1.86 27.60 0.60
CA VAL A 104 -0.98 27.06 1.64
C VAL A 104 -0.61 25.62 1.34
N GLU A 105 0.68 25.30 1.45
CA GLU A 105 1.23 23.98 1.22
C GLU A 105 2.25 23.64 2.33
N PHE A 106 2.17 22.46 2.96
CA PHE A 106 3.04 22.05 4.08
C PHE A 106 3.07 22.99 5.30
N VAL A 107 2.02 23.81 5.49
CA VAL A 107 1.89 24.73 6.63
C VAL A 107 1.27 24.01 7.84
N ASP A 108 1.69 24.36 9.06
CA ASP A 108 1.06 23.86 10.28
C ASP A 108 -0.31 24.53 10.55
N ALA A 109 -1.16 23.87 11.35
CA ALA A 109 -2.51 24.34 11.59
C ALA A 109 -2.57 25.72 12.29
N THR A 110 -1.62 26.00 13.18
CA THR A 110 -1.59 27.27 13.93
C THR A 110 -1.29 28.43 13.00
N THR A 111 -0.27 28.30 12.16
CA THR A 111 0.09 29.29 11.16
C THR A 111 -1.06 29.52 10.17
N PHE A 112 -1.71 28.45 9.70
CA PHE A 112 -2.87 28.56 8.82
C PHE A 112 -4.04 29.33 9.45
N GLU A 113 -4.40 29.00 10.70
CA GLU A 113 -5.48 29.68 11.43
C GLU A 113 -5.22 31.18 11.56
N GLN A 114 -3.96 31.56 11.83
CA GLN A 114 -3.58 32.96 11.96
C GLN A 114 -3.70 33.72 10.63
N LEU A 115 -3.24 33.13 9.51
CA LEU A 115 -3.40 33.72 8.17
C LEU A 115 -4.88 33.85 7.79
N PHE A 116 -5.67 32.81 8.05
CA PHE A 116 -7.09 32.77 7.74
C PHE A 116 -7.89 33.81 8.55
N ASN A 117 -7.54 34.00 9.81
CA ASN A 117 -8.16 34.98 10.70
C ASN A 117 -7.74 36.41 10.32
N ALA A 118 -6.49 36.62 9.94
CA ALA A 118 -5.98 37.92 9.51
C ALA A 118 -6.63 38.43 8.21
N ALA A 119 -7.16 37.54 7.35
CA ALA A 119 -7.76 37.89 6.06
C ALA A 119 -9.31 37.92 6.08
N PRO A 120 -9.97 39.06 6.39
CA PRO A 120 -11.44 39.15 6.43
C PRO A 120 -12.13 39.08 5.07
N LYS A 121 -11.44 39.40 3.97
CA LYS A 121 -11.99 39.46 2.60
C LYS A 121 -11.60 38.28 1.69
N LEU A 122 -11.13 37.19 2.29
CA LEU A 122 -10.66 36.02 1.57
C LEU A 122 -11.81 35.39 0.75
N GLU A 123 -11.59 35.22 -0.56
CA GLU A 123 -12.58 34.67 -1.51
C GLU A 123 -12.23 33.24 -1.95
N TRP A 124 -10.95 32.87 -1.86
CA TRP A 124 -10.36 31.66 -2.42
C TRP A 124 -9.25 31.16 -1.50
N VAL A 125 -9.33 29.89 -1.12
CA VAL A 125 -8.34 29.21 -0.28
C VAL A 125 -8.02 27.85 -0.89
N ASN A 126 -6.76 27.63 -1.20
CA ASN A 126 -6.22 26.33 -1.56
C ASN A 126 -5.33 25.82 -0.43
N VAL A 127 -5.52 24.55 -0.07
CA VAL A 127 -4.77 23.88 0.98
C VAL A 127 -4.22 22.58 0.44
N TYR A 128 -2.90 22.49 0.37
CA TYR A 128 -2.14 21.32 -0.02
C TYR A 128 -1.42 20.78 1.22
N GLU A 129 -1.57 19.48 1.51
CA GLU A 129 -0.84 18.73 2.53
C GLU A 129 -0.52 19.48 3.85
N MET A 130 -1.52 19.67 4.72
CA MET A 130 -1.27 20.24 6.07
C MET A 130 -0.47 19.27 6.95
N ASN A 131 0.56 19.79 7.63
CA ASN A 131 1.29 19.06 8.66
C ASN A 131 0.36 18.75 9.85
N ARG A 132 0.14 17.47 10.17
CA ARG A 132 -0.80 17.02 11.23
C ARG A 132 -0.40 17.55 12.63
N PRO A 133 -1.29 18.22 13.39
CA PRO A 133 -1.07 18.50 14.81
C PRO A 133 -1.68 17.41 15.71
N ASN A 134 -1.06 17.17 16.87
CA ASN A 134 -1.55 16.25 17.92
C ASN A 134 -2.65 16.84 18.83
N SER A 135 -3.06 18.09 18.66
CA SER A 135 -4.11 18.71 19.50
C SER A 135 -4.83 19.84 18.76
N PHE A 136 -6.10 19.61 18.41
CA PHE A 136 -7.02 20.64 17.93
C PHE A 136 -7.96 20.99 19.10
N SER A 137 -7.98 22.24 19.58
CA SER A 137 -8.93 22.68 20.61
C SER A 137 -10.32 22.96 19.99
N THR A 138 -11.38 22.53 20.68
CA THR A 138 -12.78 22.60 20.24
C THR A 138 -13.55 23.81 20.79
N ASP A 139 -12.89 24.77 21.43
CA ASP A 139 -13.54 25.74 22.33
C ASP A 139 -14.32 26.90 21.66
N TRP A 140 -14.54 26.86 20.34
CA TRP A 140 -15.17 27.93 19.55
C TRP A 140 -16.60 27.58 19.06
N LEU A 141 -17.31 26.69 19.77
CA LEU A 141 -18.53 26.01 19.30
C LEU A 141 -19.89 26.58 19.77
N THR A 142 -19.95 27.73 20.45
CA THR A 142 -21.25 28.27 20.93
C THR A 142 -21.63 29.59 20.29
N ALA A 143 -22.42 29.55 19.21
CA ALA A 143 -23.51 30.50 18.91
C ALA A 143 -24.30 30.11 17.65
N GLU A 144 -25.61 29.89 17.86
CA GLU A 144 -26.80 30.02 17.01
C GLU A 144 -26.79 29.59 15.52
N SER A 145 -27.70 28.66 15.23
CA SER A 145 -28.13 28.20 13.91
C SER A 145 -29.22 29.09 13.34
N ASP A 146 -29.13 29.43 12.05
CA ASP A 146 -30.30 29.80 11.26
C ASP A 146 -30.28 29.11 9.90
N ASN A 147 -31.41 28.47 9.57
CA ASN A 147 -31.62 27.60 8.42
C ASN A 147 -31.95 28.42 7.17
N SER A 148 -31.03 28.49 6.21
CA SER A 148 -31.31 28.40 4.76
C SER A 148 -30.07 28.75 3.93
N THR A 149 -29.62 27.83 3.08
CA THR A 149 -29.12 28.02 1.69
C THR A 149 -28.16 26.90 1.26
N SER A 150 -28.34 26.43 0.03
CA SER A 150 -27.60 25.37 -0.66
C SER A 150 -26.23 25.83 -1.20
N GLY A 151 -25.29 24.90 -1.37
CA GLY A 151 -23.97 25.12 -1.99
C GLY A 151 -23.57 23.97 -2.92
N SER A 152 -22.83 24.29 -4.00
CA SER A 152 -22.33 23.35 -5.02
C SER A 152 -20.82 23.09 -4.85
N ILE A 153 -20.39 21.89 -5.25
CA ILE A 153 -19.00 21.41 -5.27
C ILE A 153 -18.56 21.40 -6.74
N ASN A 154 -17.39 21.96 -7.06
CA ASN A 154 -16.84 21.92 -8.41
C ASN A 154 -15.52 21.15 -8.42
N GLY A 155 -15.59 19.83 -8.60
CA GLY A 155 -14.53 18.96 -9.16
C GLY A 155 -13.19 18.80 -8.42
N PHE A 156 -12.55 17.65 -8.66
CA PHE A 156 -11.11 17.44 -8.50
C PHE A 156 -10.42 17.71 -9.84
N ASP A 157 -9.19 18.24 -9.82
CA ASP A 157 -8.39 18.36 -11.04
C ASP A 157 -7.65 17.05 -11.37
N PRO A 158 -7.01 16.92 -12.56
CA PRO A 158 -6.34 15.70 -13.01
C PRO A 158 -5.22 15.20 -12.10
N ASN A 159 -4.75 16.02 -11.16
CA ASN A 159 -3.68 15.71 -10.22
C ASN A 159 -4.22 15.35 -8.82
N GLY A 160 -5.53 15.12 -8.68
CA GLY A 160 -6.14 14.78 -7.39
C GLY A 160 -6.32 15.97 -6.44
N ARG A 161 -6.23 17.20 -6.93
CA ARG A 161 -6.34 18.41 -6.09
C ARG A 161 -7.79 18.73 -5.76
N LEU A 162 -8.05 19.05 -4.49
CA LEU A 162 -9.34 19.55 -4.02
C LEU A 162 -9.32 21.09 -4.03
N THR A 163 -9.98 21.72 -5.01
CA THR A 163 -10.16 23.17 -5.04
C THR A 163 -11.49 23.56 -4.38
N LEU A 164 -11.42 24.29 -3.27
CA LEU A 164 -12.60 24.70 -2.50
C LEU A 164 -12.87 26.20 -2.66
N LYS A 165 -13.90 26.57 -3.45
CA LYS A 165 -14.41 27.94 -3.49
C LYS A 165 -15.41 28.17 -2.37
N ILE A 166 -14.94 28.61 -1.20
CA ILE A 166 -15.80 28.81 -0.02
C ILE A 166 -15.77 30.29 0.40
N SER A 167 -16.92 30.96 0.37
CA SER A 167 -17.05 32.28 1.01
C SER A 167 -17.07 32.11 2.54
N LYS A 168 -16.48 33.07 3.28
CA LYS A 168 -16.31 33.00 4.75
C LYS A 168 -17.60 32.68 5.53
N LYS A 169 -18.79 33.02 4.99
CA LYS A 169 -20.11 32.68 5.56
C LYS A 169 -20.52 31.19 5.43
N LYS A 170 -19.92 30.42 4.51
CA LYS A 170 -20.29 29.02 4.22
C LYS A 170 -19.42 27.97 4.92
N LEU A 171 -18.31 28.38 5.57
CA LEU A 171 -17.39 27.46 6.23
C LEU A 171 -17.94 26.87 7.56
N LEU A 172 -18.87 27.56 8.23
CA LEU A 172 -19.51 27.07 9.47
C LEU A 172 -20.36 25.81 9.25
N LEU A 173 -20.83 25.56 8.02
CA LEU A 173 -21.65 24.40 7.66
C LEU A 173 -20.82 23.16 7.26
N PHE A 174 -19.52 23.32 7.00
CA PHE A 174 -18.64 22.23 6.54
C PHE A 174 -18.24 21.23 7.65
N ARG A 175 -18.76 21.44 8.87
CA ARG A 175 -18.45 20.64 10.07
C ARG A 175 -18.96 19.19 10.03
N PHE A 176 -19.76 18.79 9.03
CA PHE A 176 -20.31 17.43 8.95
C PHE A 176 -19.50 16.45 8.06
N LEU A 177 -18.55 16.92 7.23
CA LEU A 177 -17.84 16.05 6.26
C LEU A 177 -16.49 15.48 6.76
N LYS A 178 -16.02 15.86 7.96
CA LYS A 178 -14.68 15.47 8.46
C LYS A 178 -14.60 14.03 9.01
N ARG A 179 -15.70 13.25 9.01
CA ARG A 179 -15.66 11.82 9.38
C ARG A 179 -15.48 10.86 8.18
N GLY A 180 -15.60 11.33 6.94
CA GLY A 180 -15.61 10.45 5.75
C GLY A 180 -14.31 10.37 4.94
N LEU A 181 -13.40 11.34 5.05
CA LEU A 181 -12.26 11.48 4.11
C LEU A 181 -10.90 11.00 4.66
N LEU A 182 -10.89 10.23 5.74
CA LEU A 182 -9.65 9.76 6.40
C LEU A 182 -9.19 8.36 5.98
N ARG A 183 -9.59 7.87 4.80
CA ARG A 183 -9.05 6.62 4.21
C ARG A 183 -8.87 6.73 2.71
N LEU A 184 -7.75 7.31 2.28
CA LEU A 184 -7.11 6.97 1.00
C LEU A 184 -5.60 7.02 1.23
N HIS A 185 -4.96 5.84 1.12
CA HIS A 185 -3.53 5.70 0.95
C HIS A 185 -3.22 5.90 -0.54
N LEU A 186 -2.33 6.83 -0.87
CA LEU A 186 -1.64 6.84 -2.17
C LEU A 186 -0.14 6.98 -1.89
N HIS A 187 0.60 5.93 -2.22
CA HIS A 187 2.05 5.93 -2.30
C HIS A 187 2.48 6.49 -3.66
N GLN A 188 3.43 7.44 -3.62
CA GLN A 188 4.42 7.81 -4.63
C GLN A 188 3.94 8.30 -6.02
N ALA A 189 4.39 9.52 -6.37
CA ALA A 189 4.69 9.91 -7.74
C ALA A 189 6.07 10.60 -7.76
N THR A 190 6.93 10.15 -8.67
CA THR A 190 8.26 10.71 -8.93
C THR A 190 8.14 11.92 -9.83
N ILE A 191 8.88 12.99 -9.52
CA ILE A 191 9.04 14.16 -10.38
C ILE A 191 9.96 13.79 -11.56
N ASN A 192 9.46 13.89 -12.79
CA ASN A 192 10.28 14.18 -13.97
C ASN A 192 9.81 15.52 -14.52
N ALA A 193 10.73 16.47 -14.61
CA ALA A 193 10.49 17.77 -15.22
C ALA A 193 10.44 17.63 -16.75
N GLU A 194 9.39 18.15 -17.37
CA GLU A 194 9.42 18.58 -18.77
C GLU A 194 10.00 20.00 -18.85
N GLU A 195 10.95 20.22 -19.75
CA GLU A 195 11.08 21.51 -20.44
C GLU A 195 10.78 21.28 -21.93
N ASP A 196 9.83 22.06 -22.44
CA ASP A 196 9.47 22.18 -23.84
C ASP A 196 10.62 22.80 -24.67
N ILE A 197 11.10 22.10 -25.71
CA ILE A 197 11.72 22.76 -26.88
C ILE A 197 11.12 22.21 -28.18
N VAL A 198 10.57 23.14 -28.95
CA VAL A 198 9.91 23.01 -30.25
C VAL A 198 10.90 22.76 -31.41
N PHE A 199 10.63 21.72 -32.20
CA PHE A 199 11.03 21.34 -33.59
C PHE A 199 12.33 21.86 -34.28
N SER A 200 13.22 20.91 -34.64
CA SER A 200 13.80 20.49 -35.97
C SER A 200 14.24 21.55 -37.04
N PRO A 201 15.15 21.28 -38.03
CA PRO A 201 15.95 20.09 -38.38
C PRO A 201 17.48 20.38 -38.61
N ILE A 202 18.32 19.34 -38.72
CA ILE A 202 19.36 19.14 -39.77
C ILE A 202 20.23 17.92 -39.41
N ALA A 203 20.32 17.02 -40.39
CA ALA A 203 21.16 15.83 -40.40
C ALA A 203 22.63 16.12 -40.82
N ALA A 204 23.49 15.10 -40.61
CA ALA A 204 24.87 14.87 -41.09
C ALA A 204 25.92 15.12 -40.00
N GLN A 205 26.89 14.25 -39.70
CA GLN A 205 27.70 13.31 -40.50
C GLN A 205 28.07 12.12 -39.56
N TRP A 206 28.27 10.87 -39.99
CA TRP A 206 29.40 10.35 -40.78
C TRP A 206 29.01 9.03 -41.49
N ARG A 207 29.39 8.92 -42.78
CA ARG A 207 29.46 7.70 -43.62
C ARG A 207 30.73 6.91 -43.22
N SER A 208 31.00 5.64 -43.57
CA SER A 208 30.74 4.81 -44.76
C SER A 208 31.19 3.36 -44.48
N MET A 209 30.56 2.33 -45.06
CA MET A 209 31.11 1.58 -46.20
C MET A 209 30.03 0.72 -46.90
N ASP A 210 30.13 0.70 -48.23
CA ASP A 210 29.19 0.30 -49.30
C ASP A 210 28.87 -1.21 -49.42
N LEU A 211 27.72 -1.65 -49.96
CA LEU A 211 27.43 -1.87 -51.40
C LEU A 211 25.92 -2.20 -51.65
N PRO A 212 25.39 -2.25 -52.91
CA PRO A 212 24.25 -1.42 -53.32
C PRO A 212 22.99 -2.15 -53.83
N SER A 213 21.93 -1.34 -54.00
CA SER A 213 21.00 -1.22 -55.15
C SER A 213 19.51 -1.44 -54.89
N ASN A 214 18.77 -0.32 -55.05
CA ASN A 214 17.46 -0.14 -55.68
C ASN A 214 16.40 -1.25 -55.57
N THR A 215 15.32 -0.95 -54.85
CA THR A 215 13.99 -0.72 -55.46
C THR A 215 13.13 0.14 -54.55
N SER A 216 12.52 1.17 -55.13
CA SER A 216 11.44 1.97 -54.56
C SER A 216 10.10 1.26 -54.77
N THR A 217 9.40 0.93 -53.69
CA THR A 217 7.92 0.87 -53.59
C THR A 217 7.57 0.82 -52.10
N HIS A 218 6.42 1.36 -51.74
CA HIS A 218 5.82 1.29 -50.40
C HIS A 218 5.96 -0.11 -49.79
N ASP A 219 6.83 -0.26 -48.79
CA ASP A 219 6.92 -1.50 -48.01
C ASP A 219 6.31 -1.22 -46.63
N ASP A 220 5.01 -1.46 -46.52
CA ASP A 220 4.28 -1.56 -45.25
C ASP A 220 4.64 -2.91 -44.58
N SER A 221 5.95 -3.18 -44.42
CA SER A 221 6.46 -4.38 -43.77
C SER A 221 6.78 -4.09 -42.31
N ILE A 222 6.25 -4.91 -41.40
CA ILE A 222 6.49 -4.81 -39.95
C ILE A 222 7.48 -5.91 -39.55
N VAL A 223 8.49 -5.54 -38.75
CA VAL A 223 9.46 -6.48 -38.17
C VAL A 223 9.19 -6.64 -36.67
N GLU A 224 8.87 -7.85 -36.23
CA GLU A 224 8.65 -8.15 -34.81
C GLU A 224 9.62 -9.23 -34.30
N THR A 225 10.04 -9.13 -33.03
CA THR A 225 10.98 -10.08 -32.40
C THR A 225 10.34 -10.72 -31.17
N MET A 226 10.35 -12.05 -31.07
CA MET A 226 9.72 -12.78 -29.96
C MET A 226 10.58 -13.94 -29.44
N PRO A 227 10.70 -14.13 -28.11
CA PRO A 227 11.30 -15.33 -27.54
C PRO A 227 10.34 -16.53 -27.64
N LEU A 228 10.88 -17.71 -27.96
CA LEU A 228 10.17 -18.98 -28.08
C LEU A 228 10.74 -20.04 -27.15
N THR A 229 9.85 -20.73 -26.44
CA THR A 229 10.17 -21.92 -25.64
C THR A 229 10.30 -23.15 -26.54
N ALA A 230 11.27 -24.02 -26.25
CA ALA A 230 11.50 -25.23 -27.04
C ALA A 230 10.25 -26.14 -27.09
N ASN A 231 9.95 -26.66 -28.28
CA ASN A 231 8.89 -27.63 -28.56
C ASN A 231 7.45 -27.17 -28.25
N GLN A 232 7.20 -25.87 -28.13
CA GLN A 232 5.87 -25.31 -27.95
C GLN A 232 5.41 -24.56 -29.21
N TRP A 233 4.15 -24.76 -29.61
CA TRP A 233 3.52 -23.95 -30.65
C TRP A 233 3.15 -22.58 -30.10
N THR A 234 3.71 -21.54 -30.70
CA THR A 234 3.45 -20.15 -30.34
C THR A 234 2.83 -19.43 -31.54
N LEU A 235 1.83 -18.59 -31.29
CA LEU A 235 1.19 -17.79 -32.33
C LEU A 235 2.15 -16.67 -32.78
N ILE A 236 2.28 -16.45 -34.09
CA ILE A 236 3.04 -15.31 -34.62
C ILE A 236 2.17 -14.06 -34.46
N PRO A 237 2.68 -12.96 -33.87
CA PRO A 237 1.92 -11.74 -33.72
C PRO A 237 1.60 -11.13 -35.09
N THR A 238 0.32 -10.92 -35.38
CA THR A 238 -0.18 -10.24 -36.58
C THR A 238 -1.09 -9.10 -36.16
N ASN A 239 -0.99 -7.93 -36.77
CA ASN A 239 -1.80 -6.75 -36.46
C ASN A 239 -3.21 -6.81 -37.10
N SER A 240 -3.38 -7.64 -38.13
CA SER A 240 -4.68 -7.94 -38.73
C SER A 240 -4.75 -9.39 -39.22
N ALA A 241 -5.96 -9.93 -39.38
CA ALA A 241 -6.17 -11.21 -40.07
C ALA A 241 -5.76 -11.19 -41.56
N GLY A 242 -5.41 -10.02 -42.10
CA GLY A 242 -4.92 -9.84 -43.47
C GLY A 242 -3.41 -9.79 -43.61
N ASP A 243 -2.65 -9.82 -42.52
CA ASP A 243 -1.18 -9.72 -42.58
C ASP A 243 -0.57 -11.02 -43.14
N GLN A 244 0.34 -10.88 -44.10
CA GLN A 244 1.02 -11.98 -44.75
C GLN A 244 2.44 -12.12 -44.22
N LEU A 245 2.78 -13.29 -43.68
CA LEU A 245 4.14 -13.58 -43.25
C LEU A 245 5.06 -13.75 -44.46
N ILE A 246 6.06 -12.86 -44.57
CA ILE A 246 7.06 -12.86 -45.63
C ILE A 246 8.24 -13.74 -45.25
N GLU A 247 8.81 -13.49 -44.07
CA GLU A 247 10.07 -14.11 -43.65
C GLU A 247 10.08 -14.36 -42.14
N VAL A 248 10.79 -15.43 -41.73
CA VAL A 248 11.05 -15.77 -40.34
C VAL A 248 12.52 -16.13 -40.17
N THR A 249 13.20 -15.50 -39.20
CA THR A 249 14.56 -15.85 -38.81
C THR A 249 14.59 -16.23 -37.33
N CYS A 250 14.97 -17.46 -36.98
CA CYS A 250 15.05 -17.93 -35.59
C CYS A 250 16.48 -18.21 -35.15
N ARG A 251 16.94 -17.60 -34.06
CA ARG A 251 18.29 -17.75 -33.51
C ARG A 251 18.28 -18.20 -32.05
N LEU A 252 19.20 -19.06 -31.64
CA LEU A 252 19.32 -19.55 -30.26
C LEU A 252 19.64 -18.41 -29.28
N THR A 253 18.95 -18.37 -28.14
CA THR A 253 19.06 -17.28 -27.15
C THR A 253 20.46 -17.16 -26.53
N ARG A 254 21.23 -18.26 -26.47
CA ARG A 254 22.56 -18.29 -25.84
C ARG A 254 23.74 -18.01 -26.77
N ASP A 255 23.68 -18.42 -28.05
CA ASP A 255 24.83 -18.34 -28.97
C ASP A 255 24.50 -17.74 -30.35
N ASN A 256 23.28 -17.20 -30.52
CA ASN A 256 22.83 -16.47 -31.72
C ASN A 256 22.95 -17.25 -33.04
N LYS A 257 23.07 -18.59 -32.99
CA LYS A 257 23.07 -19.46 -34.17
C LYS A 257 21.65 -19.75 -34.62
N GLU A 258 21.45 -19.87 -35.93
CA GLU A 258 20.15 -20.26 -36.47
C GLU A 258 19.70 -21.62 -35.95
N THR A 259 18.41 -21.75 -35.65
CA THR A 259 17.79 -23.00 -35.21
C THR A 259 16.62 -23.35 -36.13
N PRO A 260 16.42 -24.65 -36.45
CA PRO A 260 15.25 -25.08 -37.21
C PRO A 260 13.95 -24.76 -36.47
N TYR A 261 12.91 -24.46 -37.25
CA TYR A 261 11.56 -24.20 -36.81
C TYR A 261 10.52 -24.86 -37.73
N GLU A 262 9.35 -25.15 -37.18
CA GLU A 262 8.15 -25.58 -37.89
C GLU A 262 7.16 -24.40 -37.95
N LEU A 263 6.50 -24.21 -39.10
CA LEU A 263 5.50 -23.17 -39.30
C LEU A 263 4.16 -23.81 -39.70
N GLN A 264 3.05 -23.35 -39.10
CA GLN A 264 1.70 -23.81 -39.42
C GLN A 264 0.79 -22.62 -39.71
N TYR A 265 0.04 -22.65 -40.82
CA TYR A 265 -0.98 -21.65 -41.14
C TYR A 265 -2.39 -22.21 -40.88
N ASP A 266 -3.17 -21.50 -40.06
CA ASP A 266 -4.57 -21.80 -39.80
C ASP A 266 -5.45 -21.04 -40.81
N ALA A 267 -5.93 -21.76 -41.83
CA ALA A 267 -6.73 -21.18 -42.90
C ALA A 267 -8.13 -20.70 -42.45
N GLN A 268 -8.68 -21.23 -41.35
CA GLN A 268 -9.99 -20.79 -40.85
C GLN A 268 -9.91 -19.46 -40.12
N ARG A 269 -8.76 -19.16 -39.51
CA ARG A 269 -8.54 -17.95 -38.70
C ARG A 269 -7.60 -16.94 -39.35
N HIS A 270 -6.95 -17.32 -40.45
CA HIS A 270 -5.92 -16.56 -41.13
C HIS A 270 -4.72 -16.19 -40.23
N LEU A 271 -4.22 -17.14 -39.43
CA LEU A 271 -3.12 -16.93 -38.47
C LEU A 271 -1.95 -17.90 -38.69
N TYR A 272 -0.73 -17.47 -38.35
CA TYR A 272 0.47 -18.32 -38.38
C TYR A 272 0.88 -18.76 -36.97
N ARG A 273 1.40 -19.98 -36.84
CA ARG A 273 2.01 -20.54 -35.64
C ARG A 273 3.42 -21.01 -35.94
N ILE A 274 4.30 -20.91 -34.95
CA ILE A 274 5.70 -21.33 -35.04
C ILE A 274 6.09 -22.21 -33.85
N LYS A 275 6.97 -23.17 -34.09
CA LYS A 275 7.56 -24.03 -33.05
C LYS A 275 9.04 -24.23 -33.33
N THR A 276 9.90 -24.05 -32.34
CA THR A 276 11.35 -24.31 -32.46
C THR A 276 11.75 -25.56 -31.68
N THR A 277 12.82 -26.25 -32.10
CA THR A 277 13.34 -27.43 -31.37
C THR A 277 14.09 -27.08 -30.08
N LYS A 278 14.53 -25.82 -29.96
CA LYS A 278 15.31 -25.27 -28.84
C LYS A 278 14.81 -23.88 -28.50
N GLU A 279 15.18 -23.37 -27.31
CA GLU A 279 14.90 -21.99 -26.93
C GLU A 279 15.57 -21.02 -27.91
N ALA A 280 14.77 -20.13 -28.47
CA ALA A 280 15.18 -19.26 -29.56
C ALA A 280 14.52 -17.88 -29.45
N THR A 281 15.11 -16.90 -30.12
CA THR A 281 14.49 -15.62 -30.44
C THR A 281 14.24 -15.58 -31.93
N CYS A 282 12.99 -15.38 -32.35
CA CYS A 282 12.61 -15.32 -33.75
C CYS A 282 12.21 -13.91 -34.17
N GLN A 283 12.63 -13.50 -35.36
CA GLN A 283 12.24 -12.27 -36.04
C GLN A 283 11.27 -12.61 -37.18
N PHE A 284 10.17 -11.86 -37.29
CA PHE A 284 9.12 -12.06 -38.28
C PHE A 284 8.99 -10.81 -39.15
N HIS A 285 8.95 -10.97 -40.46
CA HIS A 285 8.66 -9.90 -41.41
C HIS A 285 7.25 -10.12 -41.95
N LEU A 286 6.35 -9.15 -41.72
CA LEU A 286 4.93 -9.24 -42.07
C LEU A 286 4.57 -8.15 -43.07
N GLN A 287 3.89 -8.49 -44.16
CA GLN A 287 3.33 -7.55 -45.13
C GLN A 287 1.85 -7.31 -44.85
N ARG A 288 1.43 -6.05 -44.71
CA ARG A 288 0.01 -5.72 -44.57
C ARG A 288 -0.69 -5.82 -45.94
N ARG A 289 -1.79 -6.59 -46.06
CA ARG A 289 -2.60 -6.56 -47.29
C ARG A 289 -3.50 -5.33 -47.33
N GLU A 290 -3.42 -4.55 -48.41
CA GLU A 290 -4.18 -3.31 -48.65
C GLU A 290 -5.73 -3.46 -48.60
N ASN A 291 -6.27 -4.68 -48.58
CA ASN A 291 -7.72 -4.90 -48.55
C ASN A 291 -8.40 -4.43 -47.25
N SER A 292 -7.67 -4.04 -46.20
CA SER A 292 -8.29 -3.46 -44.98
C SER A 292 -8.62 -1.97 -45.10
N LEU A 293 -8.05 -1.25 -46.07
CA LEU A 293 -8.23 0.22 -46.21
C LEU A 293 -9.46 0.60 -47.05
N LEU A 294 -10.00 -0.34 -47.84
CA LEU A 294 -11.15 -0.04 -48.73
C LEU A 294 -12.47 0.23 -47.98
N LEU A 295 -12.58 -0.08 -46.69
CA LEU A 295 -13.73 0.33 -45.87
C LEU A 295 -13.58 1.74 -45.27
N GLU A 296 -12.37 2.27 -45.12
CA GLU A 296 -12.14 3.54 -44.40
C GLU A 296 -12.39 4.78 -45.28
N GLU A 297 -12.22 4.69 -46.60
CA GLU A 297 -12.45 5.82 -47.51
C GLU A 297 -13.90 5.99 -48.00
N GLN A 298 -14.82 5.08 -47.66
CA GLN A 298 -16.23 5.15 -48.09
C GLN A 298 -17.25 5.47 -46.99
N ILE A 299 -16.81 5.96 -45.83
CA ILE A 299 -17.75 6.46 -44.81
C ILE A 299 -18.29 7.82 -45.29
N LYS A 300 -19.37 7.80 -46.06
CA LYS A 300 -20.19 9.01 -46.30
C LYS A 300 -20.65 9.53 -44.94
N LYS A 301 -20.50 10.85 -44.71
CA LYS A 301 -21.01 11.53 -43.51
C LYS A 301 -22.42 11.01 -43.18
N PRO A 302 -22.64 10.41 -42.01
CA PRO A 302 -23.90 9.77 -41.69
C PRO A 302 -25.03 10.80 -41.63
N SER A 303 -26.27 10.37 -41.89
CA SER A 303 -27.40 11.27 -41.79
C SER A 303 -27.61 11.60 -40.31
N THR A 304 -27.60 12.88 -39.95
CA THR A 304 -27.65 13.34 -38.54
C THR A 304 -28.93 12.92 -37.80
N ASN A 305 -29.95 12.42 -38.50
CA ASN A 305 -31.24 12.08 -37.91
C ASN A 305 -31.22 10.77 -37.11
N HIS A 306 -30.68 9.66 -37.64
CA HIS A 306 -30.73 8.37 -36.93
C HIS A 306 -29.89 8.35 -35.64
N LEU A 307 -28.75 9.03 -35.64
CA LEU A 307 -27.88 9.13 -34.46
C LEU A 307 -28.56 9.83 -33.29
N SER A 308 -29.31 10.90 -33.56
CA SER A 308 -30.08 11.58 -32.52
C SER A 308 -31.19 10.70 -31.94
N GLU A 309 -31.80 9.85 -32.77
CA GLU A 309 -32.86 8.94 -32.34
C GLU A 309 -32.31 7.72 -31.58
N ILE A 310 -31.18 7.16 -32.00
CA ILE A 310 -30.44 6.14 -31.26
C ILE A 310 -30.04 6.70 -29.89
N TRP A 311 -29.48 7.91 -29.83
CA TRP A 311 -29.08 8.54 -28.57
C TRP A 311 -30.28 8.79 -27.65
N ASN A 312 -31.38 9.31 -28.19
CA ASN A 312 -32.61 9.52 -27.43
C ASN A 312 -33.17 8.19 -26.89
N LEU A 313 -33.12 7.12 -27.68
CA LEU A 313 -33.59 5.79 -27.30
C LEU A 313 -32.82 5.20 -26.10
N PHE A 314 -31.50 5.42 -26.03
CA PHE A 314 -30.67 4.88 -24.93
C PHE A 314 -30.54 5.81 -23.72
N PHE A 315 -30.61 7.12 -23.91
CA PHE A 315 -30.24 8.08 -22.86
C PHE A 315 -31.34 9.07 -22.45
N HIS A 316 -32.40 9.22 -23.24
CA HIS A 316 -33.47 10.21 -22.98
C HIS A 316 -34.90 9.67 -23.04
N ALA A 317 -35.10 8.37 -23.28
CA ALA A 317 -36.42 7.74 -23.28
C ALA A 317 -36.97 7.65 -21.84
N ASN A 318 -37.76 8.64 -21.45
CA ASN A 318 -38.36 8.72 -20.11
C ASN A 318 -39.58 7.81 -19.94
N THR A 319 -40.18 7.36 -21.05
CA THR A 319 -41.33 6.45 -21.05
C THR A 319 -41.19 5.32 -22.06
N TYR A 320 -41.91 4.21 -21.82
CA TYR A 320 -41.96 3.08 -22.75
C TYR A 320 -42.52 3.46 -24.13
N GLN A 321 -43.40 4.48 -24.20
CA GLN A 321 -43.91 4.99 -25.49
C GLN A 321 -42.82 5.71 -26.28
N ASP A 322 -41.97 6.50 -25.63
CA ASP A 322 -40.83 7.17 -26.27
C ASP A 322 -39.83 6.16 -26.85
N PHE A 323 -39.59 5.06 -26.11
CA PHE A 323 -38.78 3.93 -26.58
C PHE A 323 -39.39 3.28 -27.82
N VAL A 324 -40.67 2.90 -27.78
CA VAL A 324 -41.35 2.22 -28.91
C VAL A 324 -41.42 3.13 -30.15
N GLU A 325 -41.62 4.44 -29.96
CA GLU A 325 -41.68 5.40 -31.06
C GLU A 325 -40.32 5.65 -31.69
N SER A 326 -39.25 5.69 -30.88
CA SER A 326 -37.86 5.77 -31.38
C SER A 326 -37.43 4.47 -32.08
N VAL A 327 -37.81 3.29 -31.57
CA VAL A 327 -37.59 2.00 -32.26
C VAL A 327 -38.30 1.95 -33.61
N ARG A 328 -39.55 2.44 -33.69
CA ARG A 328 -40.32 2.48 -34.95
C ARG A 328 -39.70 3.38 -36.01
N LYS A 329 -39.09 4.49 -35.62
CA LYS A 329 -38.44 5.40 -36.57
C LYS A 329 -37.09 4.86 -37.04
N LEU A 330 -36.43 4.05 -36.21
CA LEU A 330 -35.21 3.30 -36.54
C LEU A 330 -35.48 1.97 -37.27
N GLU A 331 -36.72 1.69 -37.67
CA GLU A 331 -37.11 0.48 -38.41
C GLU A 331 -36.61 0.55 -39.87
N ILE A 332 -35.29 0.55 -40.03
CA ILE A 332 -34.56 0.57 -41.30
C ILE A 332 -34.42 -0.87 -41.79
N LYS A 333 -34.74 -1.13 -43.06
CA LYS A 333 -34.72 -2.49 -43.65
C LYS A 333 -33.33 -3.09 -43.81
N GLU A 334 -32.28 -2.27 -43.80
CA GLU A 334 -30.89 -2.69 -43.98
C GLU A 334 -30.08 -2.37 -42.71
N LYS A 335 -29.51 -3.40 -42.08
CA LYS A 335 -28.75 -3.29 -40.82
C LYS A 335 -27.34 -2.72 -41.01
N GLU A 336 -26.78 -2.88 -42.21
CA GLU A 336 -25.42 -2.48 -42.58
C GLU A 336 -25.14 -0.98 -42.37
N PRO A 337 -25.98 -0.04 -42.86
CA PRO A 337 -25.74 1.39 -42.68
C PRO A 337 -25.83 1.81 -41.20
N LEU A 338 -26.75 1.19 -40.45
CA LEU A 338 -26.94 1.45 -39.02
C LEU A 338 -25.70 1.06 -38.20
N ILE A 339 -25.03 -0.02 -38.61
CA ILE A 339 -23.79 -0.49 -37.99
C ILE A 339 -22.64 0.46 -38.28
N GLN A 340 -22.49 0.93 -39.52
CA GLN A 340 -21.48 1.92 -39.87
C GLN A 340 -21.70 3.25 -39.13
N GLU A 341 -22.96 3.68 -38.96
CA GLU A 341 -23.32 4.85 -38.16
C GLU A 341 -22.97 4.65 -36.68
N LEU A 342 -23.29 3.47 -36.10
CA LEU A 342 -22.97 3.12 -34.72
C LEU A 342 -21.45 3.07 -34.47
N MET A 343 -20.70 2.50 -35.42
CA MET A 343 -19.23 2.42 -35.38
C MET A 343 -18.60 3.81 -35.42
N ALA A 344 -19.02 4.65 -36.36
CA ALA A 344 -18.52 6.02 -36.47
C ALA A 344 -18.79 6.81 -35.19
N HIS A 345 -20.00 6.70 -34.65
CA HIS A 345 -20.40 7.43 -33.45
C HIS A 345 -19.60 7.01 -32.20
N ILE A 346 -19.40 5.70 -31.98
CA ILE A 346 -18.64 5.21 -30.83
C ILE A 346 -17.15 5.53 -30.96
N LYS A 347 -16.61 5.57 -32.18
CA LYS A 347 -15.23 6.02 -32.45
C LYS A 347 -15.06 7.52 -32.20
N ASP A 348 -16.06 8.33 -32.52
CA ASP A 348 -16.05 9.79 -32.37
C ASP A 348 -16.31 10.27 -30.93
N LEU A 349 -16.64 9.36 -29.98
CA LEU A 349 -16.76 9.71 -28.56
C LEU A 349 -15.40 10.26 -28.06
N PRO A 350 -15.31 11.55 -27.68
CA PRO A 350 -14.04 12.16 -27.29
C PRO A 350 -13.45 11.43 -26.08
N ASN A 351 -12.14 11.22 -26.09
CA ASN A 351 -11.43 10.73 -24.92
C ASN A 351 -11.61 11.76 -23.79
N GLY A 352 -12.37 11.41 -22.75
CA GLY A 352 -12.44 12.18 -21.50
C GLY A 352 -13.45 13.35 -21.42
N ILE A 353 -14.66 13.25 -21.97
CA ILE A 353 -15.72 14.24 -21.60
C ILE A 353 -16.18 14.00 -20.14
N PRO A 354 -16.24 15.05 -19.28
CA PRO A 354 -16.86 14.95 -17.97
C PRO A 354 -18.39 14.97 -18.11
N PHE A 355 -19.05 13.88 -17.71
CA PHE A 355 -20.51 13.78 -17.69
C PHE A 355 -21.05 14.20 -16.30
N ASP A 356 -22.03 15.12 -16.25
CA ASP A 356 -22.58 15.68 -15.01
C ASP A 356 -23.48 14.64 -14.31
N ALA A 357 -23.08 14.23 -13.11
CA ALA A 357 -23.39 12.91 -12.54
C ALA A 357 -24.61 12.88 -11.60
N LYS A 358 -25.72 13.54 -11.94
CA LYS A 358 -26.93 13.48 -11.08
C LYS A 358 -28.10 12.67 -11.60
N GLU A 359 -28.18 12.37 -12.89
CA GLU A 359 -29.36 11.69 -13.43
C GLU A 359 -28.99 10.72 -14.56
N THR A 360 -28.74 9.44 -14.25
CA THR A 360 -29.08 8.21 -15.02
C THR A 360 -28.28 6.97 -14.60
N ASN A 361 -28.89 5.78 -14.77
CA ASN A 361 -28.57 4.48 -14.14
C ASN A 361 -27.53 3.58 -14.88
N PHE A 362 -26.58 4.11 -15.66
CA PHE A 362 -25.63 3.27 -16.39
C PHE A 362 -24.15 3.68 -16.16
N ASP A 363 -23.43 2.89 -15.36
CA ASP A 363 -22.00 3.06 -15.04
C ASP A 363 -21.07 2.86 -16.26
N THR A 364 -21.57 2.26 -17.35
CA THR A 364 -20.77 1.94 -18.54
C THR A 364 -20.26 3.19 -19.28
N LEU A 365 -20.99 4.31 -19.22
CA LEU A 365 -20.54 5.59 -19.81
C LEU A 365 -19.45 6.29 -18.99
N LYS A 366 -19.49 6.17 -17.65
CA LYS A 366 -18.43 6.69 -16.77
C LYS A 366 -17.10 5.98 -17.03
N LEU A 367 -17.15 4.68 -17.33
CA LEU A 367 -15.97 3.86 -17.59
C LEU A 367 -15.28 4.17 -18.93
N VAL A 368 -16.00 4.71 -19.93
CA VAL A 368 -15.39 5.16 -21.20
C VAL A 368 -14.51 6.41 -21.00
N SER A 369 -14.71 7.17 -19.92
CA SER A 369 -13.96 8.41 -19.61
C SER A 369 -12.63 8.21 -18.87
N VAL A 370 -12.30 6.99 -18.43
CA VAL A 370 -11.04 6.67 -17.73
C VAL A 370 -10.06 6.05 -18.74
N ASN A 371 -8.84 6.58 -18.83
CA ASN A 371 -7.88 6.23 -19.91
C ASN A 371 -7.44 4.75 -19.97
N GLY A 372 -7.73 3.92 -18.96
CA GLY A 372 -7.50 2.48 -18.98
C GLY A 372 -8.77 1.69 -19.34
N GLY A 373 -8.69 0.80 -20.36
CA GLY A 373 -9.81 -0.08 -20.75
C GLY A 373 -10.82 0.53 -21.73
N ALA A 374 -10.51 1.67 -22.35
CA ALA A 374 -11.43 2.37 -23.26
C ALA A 374 -11.93 1.49 -24.43
N CYS A 375 -11.10 0.59 -24.97
CA CYS A 375 -11.49 -0.34 -26.03
C CYS A 375 -12.55 -1.35 -25.55
N GLU A 376 -12.40 -1.90 -24.34
CA GLU A 376 -13.35 -2.83 -23.72
C GLU A 376 -14.69 -2.16 -23.45
N HIS A 377 -14.68 -0.95 -22.91
CA HIS A 377 -15.91 -0.20 -22.63
C HIS A 377 -16.64 0.21 -23.90
N ARG A 378 -15.92 0.66 -24.94
CA ARG A 378 -16.50 0.97 -26.27
C ARG A 378 -17.09 -0.27 -26.94
N ALA A 379 -16.40 -1.40 -26.88
CA ALA A 379 -16.89 -2.66 -27.44
C ALA A 379 -18.11 -3.22 -26.69
N LYS A 380 -18.15 -3.09 -25.36
CA LYS A 380 -19.35 -3.42 -24.56
C LYS A 380 -20.53 -2.50 -24.87
N LEU A 381 -20.28 -1.19 -24.98
CA LEU A 381 -21.31 -0.21 -25.34
C LEU A 381 -21.87 -0.48 -26.74
N PHE A 382 -21.00 -0.75 -27.71
CA PHE A 382 -21.40 -1.11 -29.06
C PHE A 382 -22.26 -2.37 -29.07
N CYS A 383 -21.83 -3.45 -28.40
CA CYS A 383 -22.60 -4.68 -28.33
C CYS A 383 -23.97 -4.49 -27.67
N ALA A 384 -24.06 -3.65 -26.64
CA ALA A 384 -25.33 -3.32 -26.00
C ALA A 384 -26.29 -2.60 -26.96
N MET A 385 -25.78 -1.60 -27.71
CA MET A 385 -26.57 -0.84 -28.66
C MET A 385 -26.97 -1.69 -29.88
N ALA A 386 -26.04 -2.46 -30.43
CA ALA A 386 -26.28 -3.37 -31.55
C ALA A 386 -27.34 -4.43 -31.20
N ASN A 387 -27.26 -5.05 -30.01
CA ASN A 387 -28.26 -6.03 -29.57
C ASN A 387 -29.66 -5.42 -29.44
N ALA A 388 -29.77 -4.19 -28.94
CA ALA A 388 -31.05 -3.49 -28.84
C ALA A 388 -31.64 -3.10 -30.21
N LEU A 389 -30.81 -3.05 -31.26
CA LEU A 389 -31.19 -2.85 -32.66
C LEU A 389 -31.35 -4.19 -33.42
N ASP A 390 -31.39 -5.33 -32.71
CA ASP A 390 -31.48 -6.69 -33.27
C ASP A 390 -30.30 -7.03 -34.22
N ILE A 391 -29.15 -6.40 -34.06
CA ILE A 391 -27.92 -6.73 -34.79
C ILE A 391 -27.20 -7.86 -34.04
N ASP A 392 -26.97 -8.99 -34.71
CA ASP A 392 -26.21 -10.10 -34.14
C ASP A 392 -24.74 -9.69 -34.01
N CYS A 393 -24.30 -9.48 -32.77
CA CYS A 393 -22.95 -9.08 -32.43
C CYS A 393 -22.42 -9.85 -31.22
N ARG A 394 -21.10 -9.95 -31.12
CA ARG A 394 -20.41 -10.57 -29.98
C ARG A 394 -19.13 -9.82 -29.66
N LEU A 395 -18.85 -9.74 -28.37
CA LEU A 395 -17.62 -9.17 -27.83
C LEU A 395 -16.50 -10.21 -27.95
N VAL A 396 -15.37 -9.80 -28.50
CA VAL A 396 -14.14 -10.62 -28.58
C VAL A 396 -13.04 -9.84 -27.88
N PHE A 397 -12.51 -10.33 -26.78
CA PHE A 397 -11.48 -9.64 -26.01
C PHE A 397 -10.26 -10.54 -25.77
N ASN A 398 -9.11 -9.91 -25.59
CA ASN A 398 -7.92 -10.54 -25.04
C ASN A 398 -7.47 -9.74 -23.78
N LYS A 399 -6.23 -9.93 -23.31
CA LYS A 399 -5.71 -9.21 -22.13
C LYS A 399 -5.50 -7.70 -22.36
N THR A 400 -5.39 -7.26 -23.60
CA THR A 400 -4.93 -5.90 -23.97
C THR A 400 -5.99 -5.09 -24.72
N HIS A 401 -6.92 -5.74 -25.43
CA HIS A 401 -7.86 -5.09 -26.33
C HIS A 401 -9.20 -5.83 -26.44
N ALA A 402 -10.25 -5.10 -26.84
CA ALA A 402 -11.55 -5.66 -27.17
C ALA A 402 -12.01 -5.23 -28.56
N PHE A 403 -12.58 -6.19 -29.29
CA PHE A 403 -13.16 -6.07 -30.61
C PHE A 403 -14.64 -6.44 -30.56
N VAL A 404 -15.38 -6.02 -31.59
CA VAL A 404 -16.74 -6.52 -31.81
C VAL A 404 -16.76 -7.28 -33.13
N GLU A 405 -17.36 -8.46 -33.11
CA GLU A 405 -17.75 -9.18 -34.32
C GLU A 405 -19.25 -9.06 -34.50
N TRP A 406 -19.72 -8.76 -35.71
CA TRP A 406 -21.14 -8.61 -36.01
C TRP A 406 -21.49 -9.18 -37.38
N ARG A 407 -22.77 -9.47 -37.65
CA ARG A 407 -23.26 -9.86 -38.99
C ARG A 407 -24.64 -9.29 -39.27
N GLY A 408 -24.88 -8.88 -40.51
CA GLY A 408 -26.17 -8.31 -40.94
C GLY A 408 -27.30 -9.36 -41.01
N SER A 409 -26.97 -10.60 -41.34
CA SER A 409 -27.89 -11.74 -41.35
C SER A 409 -27.20 -13.03 -40.90
N LEU A 410 -27.99 -14.05 -40.52
CA LEU A 410 -27.48 -15.36 -40.09
C LEU A 410 -26.65 -16.08 -41.17
N GLU A 411 -26.85 -15.72 -42.45
CA GLU A 411 -26.18 -16.33 -43.61
C GLU A 411 -24.84 -15.64 -43.95
N GLN A 412 -24.57 -14.46 -43.39
CA GLN A 412 -23.32 -13.74 -43.58
C GLN A 412 -22.28 -14.16 -42.54
N PRO A 413 -20.98 -14.23 -42.92
CA PRO A 413 -19.90 -14.41 -41.95
C PRO A 413 -19.84 -13.20 -41.00
N TYR A 414 -19.34 -13.43 -39.78
CA TYR A 414 -19.05 -12.34 -38.85
C TYR A 414 -17.96 -11.43 -39.44
N GLN A 415 -18.19 -10.13 -39.37
CA GLN A 415 -17.22 -9.08 -39.67
C GLN A 415 -16.70 -8.50 -38.35
N THR A 416 -15.40 -8.32 -38.25
CA THR A 416 -14.74 -7.77 -37.06
C THR A 416 -14.53 -6.26 -37.21
N CYS A 417 -14.85 -5.48 -36.18
CA CYS A 417 -14.51 -4.08 -36.11
C CYS A 417 -13.76 -3.72 -34.82
N SER A 418 -12.72 -2.89 -34.97
CA SER A 418 -12.02 -2.25 -33.85
C SER A 418 -12.59 -0.86 -33.62
N LEU A 419 -12.94 -0.54 -32.37
CA LEU A 419 -13.52 0.74 -31.95
C LEU A 419 -12.48 1.69 -31.33
N GLY A 420 -11.19 1.40 -31.56
CA GLY A 420 -10.05 2.20 -31.11
C GLY A 420 -9.51 1.82 -29.72
N GLY A 421 -8.29 2.27 -29.46
CA GLY A 421 -7.45 2.02 -28.27
C GLY A 421 -5.99 2.28 -28.67
N GLY A 422 -5.32 3.22 -28.03
CA GLY A 422 -3.94 3.58 -28.39
C GLY A 422 -2.96 2.51 -27.92
N GLY A 423 -2.37 1.77 -28.86
CA GLY A 423 -1.28 0.83 -28.60
C GLY A 423 -1.52 -0.54 -29.23
N GLY A 424 -0.75 -0.88 -30.26
CA GLY A 424 -0.69 -2.25 -30.78
C GLY A 424 0.20 -3.10 -29.87
N VAL A 425 -0.38 -4.08 -29.16
CA VAL A 425 0.35 -5.13 -28.41
C VAL A 425 -0.49 -6.42 -28.30
N GLU A 426 0.15 -7.51 -28.73
CA GLU A 426 0.07 -8.94 -28.34
C GLU A 426 -1.31 -9.64 -28.22
N ILE A 427 -1.46 -10.76 -28.94
CA ILE A 427 -2.65 -11.64 -28.92
C ILE A 427 -2.23 -13.06 -28.49
N GLN A 428 -2.79 -13.55 -27.39
CA GLN A 428 -2.92 -15.00 -27.12
C GLN A 428 -4.40 -15.32 -26.84
N LEU A 429 -4.97 -16.26 -27.61
CA LEU A 429 -6.32 -16.77 -27.41
C LEU A 429 -6.25 -18.18 -26.80
N GLN A 430 -6.93 -18.40 -25.66
CA GLN A 430 -7.13 -19.75 -25.11
C GLN A 430 -8.19 -20.52 -25.92
N GLU A 431 -7.94 -21.82 -26.11
CA GLU A 431 -8.85 -22.74 -26.81
C GLU A 431 -10.19 -22.90 -26.06
N LYS A 432 -11.30 -22.89 -26.81
CA LYS A 432 -12.63 -23.25 -26.29
C LYS A 432 -12.84 -24.76 -26.34
N THR A 433 -13.40 -25.28 -25.25
CA THR A 433 -14.04 -26.58 -25.12
C THR A 433 -15.34 -26.67 -25.95
N SER A 434 -15.70 -27.91 -26.27
CA SER A 434 -16.69 -28.44 -27.23
C SER A 434 -18.18 -28.07 -27.04
N PHE A 435 -18.51 -26.84 -26.64
CA PHE A 435 -19.90 -26.45 -26.36
C PHE A 435 -20.73 -26.06 -27.61
N GLU A 436 -20.11 -25.88 -28.78
CA GLU A 436 -20.75 -25.27 -29.95
C GLU A 436 -21.49 -26.26 -30.88
N GLU A 437 -21.26 -27.58 -30.77
CA GLU A 437 -22.05 -28.58 -31.52
C GLU A 437 -23.48 -28.75 -30.99
N GLN A 438 -23.79 -28.30 -29.77
CA GLN A 438 -25.15 -28.36 -29.21
C GLN A 438 -26.03 -27.16 -29.58
N ILE A 439 -25.44 -26.05 -30.06
CA ILE A 439 -26.18 -24.81 -30.36
C ILE A 439 -26.85 -24.87 -31.74
N PHE A 440 -26.31 -25.65 -32.67
CA PHE A 440 -26.83 -25.75 -34.05
C PHE A 440 -28.14 -26.55 -34.18
N ASN A 441 -28.57 -27.27 -33.14
CA ASN A 441 -29.78 -28.12 -33.17
C ASN A 441 -30.94 -27.59 -32.31
N ALA A 442 -30.90 -26.33 -31.86
CA ALA A 442 -32.00 -25.78 -31.04
C ALA A 442 -33.29 -25.60 -31.88
N SER A 443 -34.39 -26.18 -31.38
CA SER A 443 -35.69 -26.14 -32.04
C SER A 443 -36.24 -24.71 -32.11
N GLU A 444 -37.09 -24.40 -33.11
CA GLU A 444 -37.76 -23.08 -33.20
C GLU A 444 -38.57 -22.75 -31.93
N ALA A 445 -39.04 -23.77 -31.19
CA ALA A 445 -39.70 -23.57 -29.90
C ALA A 445 -38.74 -23.02 -28.81
N ASP A 446 -37.46 -23.40 -28.83
CA ASP A 446 -36.46 -22.89 -27.89
C ASP A 446 -36.04 -21.47 -28.22
N LYS A 447 -36.00 -21.12 -29.51
CA LYS A 447 -35.76 -19.75 -29.97
C LYS A 447 -36.93 -18.82 -29.59
N GLU A 448 -38.16 -19.28 -29.76
CA GLU A 448 -39.36 -18.52 -29.39
C GLU A 448 -39.53 -18.39 -27.87
N ARG A 449 -39.15 -19.42 -27.10
CA ARG A 449 -39.11 -19.36 -25.62
C ARG A 449 -38.08 -18.35 -25.11
N ARG A 450 -36.93 -18.23 -25.80
CA ARG A 450 -35.91 -17.19 -25.49
C ARG A 450 -36.37 -15.79 -25.89
N ARG A 451 -37.03 -15.63 -27.04
CA ARG A 451 -37.67 -14.35 -27.46
C ARG A 451 -38.75 -13.89 -26.48
N LYS A 452 -39.56 -14.80 -25.92
CA LYS A 452 -40.53 -14.49 -24.86
C LYS A 452 -39.89 -14.11 -23.51
N LYS A 453 -38.71 -14.64 -23.19
CA LYS A 453 -37.97 -14.32 -21.95
C LYS A 453 -37.31 -12.93 -21.98
N LEU A 454 -37.02 -12.40 -23.17
CA LEU A 454 -36.40 -11.08 -23.39
C LEU A 454 -37.42 -9.92 -23.42
N ARG A 455 -38.68 -10.17 -23.82
CA ARG A 455 -39.71 -9.13 -23.97
C ARG A 455 -40.38 -8.66 -22.66
N GLY A 456 -39.94 -9.16 -21.52
CA GLY A 456 -40.39 -8.67 -20.23
C GLY A 456 -39.37 -9.06 -19.17
N ASN A 457 -38.32 -8.25 -19.01
CA ASN A 457 -37.32 -8.49 -17.98
C ASN A 457 -37.90 -8.07 -16.61
N PRO A 458 -38.31 -9.00 -15.74
CA PRO A 458 -38.90 -8.68 -14.43
C PRO A 458 -37.82 -8.29 -13.41
N PHE A 459 -36.52 -8.47 -13.71
CA PHE A 459 -35.43 -8.17 -12.78
C PHE A 459 -35.27 -6.69 -12.46
N ILE A 460 -35.60 -5.79 -13.40
CA ILE A 460 -35.51 -4.33 -13.15
C ILE A 460 -36.60 -3.88 -12.16
N ARG A 461 -37.79 -4.50 -12.20
CA ARG A 461 -38.86 -4.23 -11.22
C ARG A 461 -38.57 -4.83 -9.84
N GLN A 462 -37.88 -5.98 -9.80
CA GLN A 462 -37.58 -6.70 -8.57
C GLN A 462 -36.37 -6.11 -7.82
N ALA A 463 -35.43 -5.46 -8.51
CA ALA A 463 -34.30 -4.77 -7.89
C ALA A 463 -34.67 -3.46 -7.16
N LEU A 464 -35.85 -2.90 -7.44
CA LEU A 464 -36.37 -1.67 -6.83
C LEU A 464 -37.42 -1.90 -5.74
N GLN A 465 -37.87 -3.15 -5.54
CA GLN A 465 -38.75 -3.53 -4.43
C GLN A 465 -37.91 -4.19 -3.35
N GLU A 466 -38.14 -3.84 -2.08
CA GLU A 466 -37.46 -4.52 -0.96
C GLU A 466 -37.65 -6.04 -1.11
N PRO A 467 -36.58 -6.85 -1.04
CA PRO A 467 -36.69 -8.29 -1.21
C PRO A 467 -37.68 -8.83 -0.15
N PRO A 468 -38.49 -9.85 -0.48
CA PRO A 468 -39.35 -10.49 0.51
C PRO A 468 -38.46 -11.05 1.62
N THR A 469 -38.45 -10.38 2.77
CA THR A 469 -37.73 -10.83 3.97
C THR A 469 -38.43 -12.07 4.49
N LYS A 470 -37.79 -13.23 4.32
CA LYS A 470 -38.19 -14.47 4.99
C LYS A 470 -37.52 -14.51 6.37
N THR A 471 -38.28 -14.91 7.38
CA THR A 471 -37.78 -15.16 8.74
C THR A 471 -37.27 -16.59 8.85
N LEU A 472 -36.17 -16.79 9.59
CA LEU A 472 -35.41 -18.05 9.71
C LEU A 472 -36.24 -19.30 10.07
N GLY A 473 -37.43 -19.13 10.67
CA GLY A 473 -38.24 -20.23 11.22
C GLY A 473 -38.90 -21.17 10.22
N GLN A 474 -38.69 -21.03 8.90
CA GLN A 474 -39.35 -21.84 7.87
C GLN A 474 -38.40 -22.55 6.88
N GLU A 475 -37.09 -22.31 6.90
CA GLU A 475 -36.13 -22.90 5.95
C GLU A 475 -34.91 -23.50 6.67
N ASP A 476 -34.20 -24.40 5.98
CA ASP A 476 -32.94 -24.98 6.43
C ASP A 476 -31.87 -23.87 6.55
N PRO A 477 -31.37 -23.56 7.76
CA PRO A 477 -30.38 -22.51 7.98
C PRO A 477 -29.04 -22.77 7.28
N PHE A 478 -28.83 -23.98 6.75
CA PHE A 478 -27.63 -24.42 6.02
C PHE A 478 -27.78 -24.44 4.49
N SER A 479 -28.91 -23.99 3.94
CA SER A 479 -28.88 -23.54 2.54
C SER A 479 -27.92 -22.36 2.44
N THR A 480 -27.10 -22.23 1.39
CA THR A 480 -26.16 -21.08 1.27
C THR A 480 -26.95 -19.77 1.38
N GLN A 481 -26.75 -18.95 2.42
CA GLN A 481 -27.53 -17.72 2.66
C GLN A 481 -26.64 -16.49 2.85
N LEU A 482 -27.13 -15.34 2.37
CA LEU A 482 -26.66 -14.03 2.79
C LEU A 482 -27.62 -13.47 3.85
N TYR A 483 -27.15 -13.25 5.08
CA TYR A 483 -27.95 -12.69 6.16
C TYR A 483 -27.80 -11.17 6.24
N LEU A 484 -28.94 -10.48 6.30
CA LEU A 484 -29.00 -9.06 6.62
C LEU A 484 -29.11 -8.85 8.12
N SER A 485 -28.10 -8.20 8.68
CA SER A 485 -28.02 -7.92 10.11
C SER A 485 -28.36 -6.46 10.43
N LEU A 486 -29.02 -6.27 11.57
CA LEU A 486 -29.23 -4.95 12.18
C LEU A 486 -28.08 -4.56 13.12
N ASP A 487 -27.51 -5.54 13.83
CA ASP A 487 -26.33 -5.41 14.68
C ASP A 487 -25.35 -6.53 14.32
N LEU A 488 -24.48 -6.23 13.35
CA LEU A 488 -23.63 -7.22 12.68
C LEU A 488 -22.78 -8.02 13.65
N THR A 489 -22.14 -7.33 14.59
CA THR A 489 -21.25 -7.94 15.56
C THR A 489 -22.03 -8.84 16.53
N GLN A 490 -23.19 -8.41 17.02
CA GLN A 490 -24.00 -9.27 17.89
C GLN A 490 -24.59 -10.46 17.14
N ASP A 491 -25.06 -10.27 15.92
CA ASP A 491 -25.70 -11.34 15.15
C ASP A 491 -24.68 -12.41 14.72
N ILE A 492 -23.47 -12.02 14.32
CA ILE A 492 -22.36 -12.96 14.06
C ILE A 492 -22.04 -13.76 15.33
N LYS A 493 -21.90 -13.11 16.50
CA LYS A 493 -21.62 -13.78 17.77
C LYS A 493 -22.74 -14.74 18.18
N ARG A 494 -24.00 -14.37 17.98
CA ARG A 494 -25.15 -15.26 18.23
C ARG A 494 -25.13 -16.46 17.28
N PHE A 495 -24.76 -16.27 16.02
CA PHE A 495 -24.64 -17.35 15.05
C PHE A 495 -23.50 -18.30 15.38
N GLN A 496 -22.33 -17.78 15.74
CA GLN A 496 -21.21 -18.59 16.23
C GLN A 496 -21.62 -19.44 17.44
N ASN A 497 -22.28 -18.84 18.44
CA ASN A 497 -22.80 -19.57 19.60
C ASN A 497 -23.82 -20.65 19.22
N TYR A 498 -24.68 -20.38 18.23
CA TYR A 498 -25.61 -21.37 17.70
C TYR A 498 -24.89 -22.55 17.05
N LEU A 499 -23.87 -22.30 16.23
CA LEU A 499 -23.07 -23.36 15.60
C LEU A 499 -22.36 -24.22 16.66
N LEU A 500 -21.75 -23.59 17.66
CA LEU A 500 -21.11 -24.29 18.77
C LEU A 500 -22.09 -25.15 19.58
N LYS A 501 -23.27 -24.62 19.91
CA LYS A 501 -24.32 -25.35 20.65
C LYS A 501 -24.79 -26.60 19.92
N ASN A 502 -24.68 -26.62 18.59
CA ASN A 502 -25.09 -27.74 17.74
C ASN A 502 -23.91 -28.58 17.24
N ASP A 503 -22.70 -28.40 17.78
CA ASP A 503 -21.49 -29.12 17.38
C ASP A 503 -21.18 -29.01 15.88
N ILE A 504 -21.40 -27.82 15.30
CA ILE A 504 -21.14 -27.55 13.89
C ILE A 504 -19.82 -26.79 13.78
N GLU A 505 -18.86 -27.40 13.13
CA GLU A 505 -17.55 -26.81 12.91
C GLU A 505 -17.66 -25.62 11.94
N TYR A 506 -17.08 -24.48 12.32
CA TYR A 506 -17.08 -23.30 11.47
C TYR A 506 -15.71 -22.63 11.41
N LEU A 507 -15.50 -21.86 10.35
CA LEU A 507 -14.37 -20.96 10.17
C LEU A 507 -14.89 -19.56 9.86
N TYR A 508 -14.39 -18.54 10.57
CA TYR A 508 -14.79 -17.16 10.41
C TYR A 508 -13.76 -16.37 9.59
N ILE A 509 -14.26 -15.68 8.56
CA ILE A 509 -13.52 -14.75 7.73
C ILE A 509 -14.09 -13.37 7.99
N ASP A 510 -13.34 -12.55 8.72
CA ASP A 510 -13.78 -11.20 9.01
C ASP A 510 -13.48 -10.22 7.89
N SER A 511 -12.35 -10.35 7.19
CA SER A 511 -11.90 -9.41 6.16
C SER A 511 -11.16 -10.09 5.00
N PRO A 512 -10.92 -9.37 3.88
CA PRO A 512 -10.06 -9.82 2.79
C PRO A 512 -8.63 -10.16 3.24
N GLU A 513 -8.08 -9.41 4.20
CA GLU A 513 -6.76 -9.66 4.79
C GLU A 513 -6.77 -10.97 5.57
N THR A 514 -7.79 -11.21 6.39
CA THR A 514 -7.95 -12.49 7.10
C THR A 514 -8.09 -13.66 6.13
N THR A 515 -8.77 -13.45 4.99
CA THR A 515 -8.85 -14.46 3.92
C THR A 515 -7.46 -14.78 3.37
N ARG A 516 -6.69 -13.74 3.03
CA ARG A 516 -5.33 -13.87 2.50
C ARG A 516 -4.38 -14.50 3.52
N GLU A 517 -4.46 -14.10 4.78
CA GLU A 517 -3.65 -14.61 5.89
C GLU A 517 -3.92 -16.10 6.12
N LYS A 518 -5.18 -16.49 6.31
CA LYS A 518 -5.57 -17.89 6.49
C LYS A 518 -5.34 -18.75 5.22
N TRP A 519 -5.21 -18.13 4.05
CA TRP A 519 -4.91 -18.84 2.79
C TRP A 519 -3.42 -19.09 2.56
N LYS A 520 -2.53 -18.26 3.11
CA LYS A 520 -1.08 -18.41 2.92
C LYS A 520 -0.65 -19.80 3.37
N GLN A 521 0.19 -20.43 2.55
CA GLN A 521 0.84 -21.68 2.93
C GLN A 521 1.67 -21.45 4.20
N ASP A 522 1.51 -22.34 5.16
CA ASP A 522 2.32 -22.35 6.36
C ASP A 522 3.60 -23.17 6.13
N LEU A 523 4.61 -22.91 6.95
CA LEU A 523 5.83 -23.70 6.98
C LEU A 523 5.65 -24.87 7.95
N LEU A 524 5.63 -26.09 7.40
CA LEU A 524 5.69 -27.33 8.15
C LEU A 524 7.15 -27.69 8.41
N ILE A 525 7.58 -27.61 9.66
CA ILE A 525 8.91 -28.10 10.05
C ILE A 525 8.77 -29.43 10.78
N GLN A 526 9.15 -30.53 10.11
CA GLN A 526 9.19 -31.88 10.67
C GLN A 526 10.58 -32.48 10.40
N ASP A 527 11.21 -33.04 11.44
CA ASP A 527 12.47 -33.79 11.31
C ASP A 527 13.57 -33.06 10.51
N LYS A 528 13.71 -31.74 10.73
CA LYS A 528 14.67 -30.84 10.06
C LYS A 528 14.37 -30.53 8.59
N GLN A 529 13.26 -31.01 8.05
CA GLN A 529 12.79 -30.62 6.73
C GLN A 529 11.78 -29.48 6.87
N VAL A 530 11.97 -28.45 6.04
CA VAL A 530 10.98 -27.38 5.87
C VAL A 530 10.14 -27.76 4.66
N ALA A 531 8.88 -28.11 4.90
CA ALA A 531 7.88 -28.31 3.88
C ALA A 531 6.87 -27.15 3.92
N PHE A 532 6.12 -26.96 2.85
CA PHE A 532 4.95 -26.09 2.87
C PHE A 532 3.73 -26.96 3.18
N CYS A 533 2.92 -26.53 4.16
CA CYS A 533 1.59 -27.07 4.37
C CYS A 533 0.53 -26.07 3.91
N ASP A 534 -0.71 -26.54 3.86
CA ASP A 534 -1.84 -25.66 3.67
C ASP A 534 -1.92 -24.63 4.79
N GLY A 535 -2.48 -23.45 4.51
CA GLY A 535 -2.91 -22.53 5.57
C GLY A 535 -4.22 -22.99 6.21
N GLU A 536 -4.65 -22.29 7.26
CA GLU A 536 -5.88 -22.62 8.02
C GLU A 536 -7.10 -22.79 7.11
N LEU A 537 -7.30 -21.91 6.14
CA LEU A 537 -8.47 -21.93 5.26
C LEU A 537 -8.40 -23.07 4.24
N PRO A 538 -7.32 -23.28 3.46
CA PRO A 538 -7.20 -24.45 2.59
C PRO A 538 -7.27 -25.77 3.36
N ALA A 539 -6.68 -25.87 4.56
CA ALA A 539 -6.78 -27.06 5.39
C ALA A 539 -8.23 -27.31 5.84
N TYR A 540 -8.91 -26.27 6.32
CA TYR A 540 -10.32 -26.33 6.67
C TYR A 540 -11.21 -26.78 5.50
N LEU A 541 -10.91 -26.32 4.28
CA LEU A 541 -11.61 -26.71 3.05
C LEU A 541 -11.31 -28.15 2.60
N LYS A 542 -10.19 -28.75 3.02
CA LYS A 542 -9.82 -30.14 2.63
C LYS A 542 -10.24 -31.17 3.67
N GLU A 543 -10.37 -30.78 4.93
CA GLU A 543 -10.63 -31.70 6.04
C GLU A 543 -12.11 -32.08 6.18
N GLY A 544 -12.37 -33.38 6.28
CA GLY A 544 -13.61 -33.95 6.81
C GLY A 544 -14.72 -34.22 5.78
N THR A 545 -15.75 -34.92 6.26
CA THR A 545 -17.01 -35.16 5.54
C THR A 545 -18.23 -34.68 6.33
N GLN A 546 -18.00 -34.10 7.50
CA GLN A 546 -19.05 -33.56 8.36
C GLN A 546 -19.49 -32.19 7.84
N GLN A 547 -20.71 -31.80 8.17
CA GLN A 547 -21.23 -30.48 7.80
C GLN A 547 -20.39 -29.40 8.47
N LYS A 548 -19.89 -28.46 7.67
CA LYS A 548 -19.04 -27.34 8.08
C LYS A 548 -19.64 -26.03 7.62
N VAL A 549 -19.27 -24.92 8.26
CA VAL A 549 -19.76 -23.58 7.91
C VAL A 549 -18.62 -22.58 7.75
N LEU A 550 -18.54 -21.94 6.58
CA LEU A 550 -17.67 -20.79 6.37
C LEU A 550 -18.46 -19.50 6.58
N LEU A 551 -18.20 -18.80 7.68
CA LEU A 551 -18.83 -17.52 8.02
C LEU A 551 -18.01 -16.37 7.43
N ILE A 552 -18.64 -15.47 6.69
CA ILE A 552 -17.98 -14.32 6.05
C ILE A 552 -18.65 -13.03 6.49
N ASN A 553 -17.88 -12.08 7.04
CA ASN A 553 -18.33 -10.72 7.29
C ASN A 553 -18.07 -9.84 6.06
N TRP A 554 -19.10 -9.54 5.28
CA TRP A 554 -18.97 -8.75 4.06
C TRP A 554 -18.91 -7.24 4.29
N ASP A 555 -19.17 -6.74 5.50
CA ASP A 555 -19.12 -5.29 5.76
C ASP A 555 -17.71 -4.71 5.65
N THR A 556 -16.69 -5.53 5.90
CA THR A 556 -15.29 -5.10 5.85
C THR A 556 -14.70 -5.13 4.44
N PHE A 557 -15.39 -5.78 3.48
CA PHE A 557 -14.94 -5.92 2.10
C PHE A 557 -15.31 -4.66 1.31
N SER A 558 -14.36 -4.09 0.56
CA SER A 558 -14.65 -3.05 -0.43
C SER A 558 -15.56 -3.58 -1.56
N PRO A 559 -16.22 -2.70 -2.34
CA PRO A 559 -17.01 -3.14 -3.50
C PRO A 559 -16.21 -4.01 -4.49
N GLU A 560 -14.96 -3.66 -4.74
CA GLU A 560 -14.05 -4.39 -5.63
C GLU A 560 -13.72 -5.77 -5.06
N GLU A 561 -13.49 -5.86 -3.75
CA GLU A 561 -13.24 -7.15 -3.08
C GLU A 561 -14.51 -8.00 -3.05
N LYS A 562 -15.68 -7.43 -2.76
CA LYS A 562 -16.98 -8.13 -2.87
C LYS A 562 -17.16 -8.76 -4.26
N ALA A 563 -16.77 -8.04 -5.32
CA ALA A 563 -16.79 -8.55 -6.68
C ALA A 563 -15.73 -9.64 -6.92
N ALA A 564 -14.53 -9.49 -6.38
CA ALA A 564 -13.44 -10.48 -6.51
C ALA A 564 -13.75 -11.81 -5.79
N TYR A 565 -14.44 -11.74 -4.64
CA TYR A 565 -14.83 -12.90 -3.84
C TYR A 565 -16.26 -13.37 -4.10
N GLN A 566 -16.95 -12.82 -5.11
CA GLN A 566 -18.34 -13.20 -5.41
C GLN A 566 -18.52 -14.69 -5.75
N SER A 567 -17.43 -15.37 -6.13
CA SER A 567 -17.42 -16.80 -6.44
C SER A 567 -17.78 -17.68 -5.24
N PHE A 568 -17.76 -17.16 -4.02
CA PHE A 568 -18.32 -17.83 -2.83
C PHE A 568 -19.81 -18.17 -2.96
N TYR A 569 -20.55 -17.47 -3.80
CA TYR A 569 -22.00 -17.64 -3.98
C TYR A 569 -22.38 -18.24 -5.34
N ASP A 570 -21.41 -18.67 -6.13
CA ASP A 570 -21.70 -19.34 -7.39
C ASP A 570 -22.36 -20.71 -7.13
N THR A 571 -23.11 -21.20 -8.13
CA THR A 571 -23.77 -22.53 -8.04
C THR A 571 -22.78 -23.65 -7.71
N LYS A 572 -21.51 -23.46 -8.09
CA LYS A 572 -20.37 -24.23 -7.61
C LYS A 572 -19.43 -23.24 -6.92
N PRO A 573 -19.53 -23.08 -5.60
CA PRO A 573 -18.77 -22.06 -4.91
C PRO A 573 -17.29 -22.35 -5.04
N THR A 574 -16.50 -21.32 -5.33
CA THR A 574 -15.04 -21.43 -5.44
C THR A 574 -14.36 -20.29 -4.69
N LEU A 575 -13.15 -20.54 -4.20
CA LEU A 575 -12.27 -19.56 -3.58
C LEU A 575 -10.88 -19.67 -4.22
N TYR A 576 -10.40 -18.58 -4.81
CA TYR A 576 -9.15 -18.55 -5.58
C TYR A 576 -9.04 -19.67 -6.64
N GLY A 577 -10.18 -20.01 -7.26
CA GLY A 577 -10.28 -21.09 -8.26
C GLY A 577 -10.37 -22.51 -7.68
N SER A 578 -10.18 -22.69 -6.38
CA SER A 578 -10.39 -23.98 -5.71
C SER A 578 -11.89 -24.16 -5.38
N PRO A 579 -12.50 -25.32 -5.70
CA PRO A 579 -13.87 -25.59 -5.34
C PRO A 579 -14.05 -25.71 -3.83
N ILE A 580 -15.09 -25.09 -3.29
CA ILE A 580 -15.51 -25.28 -1.91
C ILE A 580 -16.33 -26.58 -1.86
N PRO A 581 -15.97 -27.57 -1.01
CA PRO A 581 -16.70 -28.83 -0.94
C PRO A 581 -18.17 -28.65 -0.59
N GLU A 582 -19.02 -29.56 -1.08
CA GLU A 582 -20.48 -29.50 -0.89
C GLU A 582 -20.91 -29.62 0.59
N HIS A 583 -20.08 -30.20 1.46
CA HIS A 583 -20.36 -30.29 2.90
C HIS A 583 -20.04 -28.98 3.65
N ILE A 584 -19.47 -27.97 2.98
CA ILE A 584 -19.16 -26.66 3.57
C ILE A 584 -20.21 -25.64 3.10
N THR A 585 -21.02 -25.16 4.04
CA THR A 585 -21.98 -24.08 3.77
C THR A 585 -21.31 -22.73 3.91
N VAL A 586 -21.36 -21.89 2.87
CA VAL A 586 -20.91 -20.50 2.96
C VAL A 586 -22.07 -19.62 3.42
N ILE A 587 -21.85 -18.88 4.51
CA ILE A 587 -22.83 -17.98 5.10
C ILE A 587 -22.23 -16.58 5.20
N GLY A 588 -22.84 -15.61 4.52
CA GLY A 588 -22.41 -14.21 4.58
C GLY A 588 -23.24 -13.39 5.55
N PHE A 589 -22.59 -12.46 6.24
CA PHE A 589 -23.24 -11.41 7.02
C PHE A 589 -22.98 -10.06 6.38
N LEU A 590 -24.02 -9.24 6.29
CA LEU A 590 -23.92 -7.89 5.76
C LEU A 590 -24.92 -6.98 6.50
N SER A 591 -24.49 -5.78 6.91
CA SER A 591 -25.39 -4.82 7.53
C SER A 591 -26.38 -4.27 6.51
N LYS A 592 -27.55 -3.81 6.99
CA LYS A 592 -28.53 -3.14 6.11
C LYS A 592 -27.97 -1.89 5.42
N GLN A 593 -26.97 -1.23 6.00
CA GLN A 593 -26.36 -0.05 5.40
C GLN A 593 -25.44 -0.43 4.24
N GLU A 594 -24.59 -1.43 4.44
CA GLU A 594 -23.70 -1.91 3.38
C GLU A 594 -24.45 -2.63 2.26
N TYR A 595 -25.52 -3.38 2.58
CA TYR A 595 -26.39 -3.98 1.55
C TYR A 595 -27.01 -2.95 0.58
N LYS A 596 -27.27 -1.73 1.03
CA LYS A 596 -27.77 -0.67 0.14
C LYS A 596 -26.69 -0.13 -0.80
N LYS A 597 -25.42 -0.28 -0.44
CA LYS A 597 -24.26 0.13 -1.23
C LYS A 597 -23.77 -0.97 -2.18
N THR A 598 -24.13 -2.23 -1.94
CA THR A 598 -23.71 -3.33 -2.81
C THR A 598 -24.41 -3.28 -4.16
N GLY A 599 -23.63 -3.54 -5.21
CA GLY A 599 -24.12 -3.58 -6.58
C GLY A 599 -25.18 -4.68 -6.78
N ALA A 600 -25.97 -4.55 -7.85
CA ALA A 600 -26.97 -5.57 -8.20
C ALA A 600 -26.32 -6.91 -8.60
N ASP A 601 -25.07 -6.86 -9.07
CA ASP A 601 -24.23 -8.01 -9.40
C ASP A 601 -23.99 -8.92 -8.19
N PHE A 602 -23.49 -8.37 -7.08
CA PHE A 602 -23.29 -9.11 -5.83
C PHE A 602 -24.60 -9.67 -5.29
N ARG A 603 -25.65 -8.84 -5.27
CA ARG A 603 -26.98 -9.23 -4.74
C ARG A 603 -27.65 -10.32 -5.56
N SER A 604 -27.44 -10.35 -6.87
CA SER A 604 -28.05 -11.35 -7.76
C SER A 604 -27.48 -12.76 -7.59
N ARG A 605 -26.27 -12.89 -7.03
CA ARG A 605 -25.62 -14.19 -6.79
C ARG A 605 -25.98 -14.80 -5.44
N ALA A 606 -26.36 -13.99 -4.45
CA ALA A 606 -26.87 -14.50 -3.19
C ALA A 606 -28.19 -15.25 -3.46
N PRO A 607 -28.22 -16.60 -3.31
CA PRO A 607 -29.38 -17.39 -3.72
C PRO A 607 -30.60 -17.12 -2.82
N SER A 608 -30.36 -16.71 -1.57
CA SER A 608 -31.38 -16.24 -0.64
C SER A 608 -30.81 -15.14 0.25
N ILE A 609 -31.70 -14.21 0.62
CA ILE A 609 -31.40 -13.15 1.59
C ILE A 609 -32.40 -13.30 2.73
N ALA A 610 -31.89 -13.52 3.93
CA ALA A 610 -32.72 -13.71 5.12
C ALA A 610 -32.40 -12.65 6.17
N GLN A 611 -33.40 -12.25 6.95
CA GLN A 611 -33.19 -11.44 8.15
C GLN A 611 -33.18 -12.39 9.35
N LEU A 612 -32.13 -12.30 10.16
CA LEU A 612 -32.02 -13.10 11.39
C LEU A 612 -32.95 -12.51 12.47
N ASP A 613 -33.92 -13.31 12.90
CA ASP A 613 -34.66 -13.09 14.14
C ASP A 613 -34.19 -14.11 15.17
N TRP A 614 -33.31 -13.67 16.06
CA TRP A 614 -32.79 -14.51 17.13
C TRP A 614 -33.82 -14.62 18.26
N PRO A 615 -34.14 -15.84 18.73
CA PRO A 615 -34.87 -15.99 19.98
C PRO A 615 -34.04 -15.40 21.12
N THR A 616 -34.66 -14.58 21.96
CA THR A 616 -34.04 -14.00 23.15
C THR A 616 -33.81 -15.11 24.20
N GLU A 617 -32.78 -15.94 24.02
CA GLU A 617 -32.38 -16.89 25.04
C GLU A 617 -31.58 -16.18 26.14
N ALA A 618 -32.08 -16.25 27.37
CA ALA A 618 -31.32 -15.85 28.56
C ALA A 618 -30.26 -16.93 28.84
N VAL A 619 -29.03 -16.68 28.42
CA VAL A 619 -27.91 -17.58 28.70
C VAL A 619 -27.53 -17.46 30.18
N VAL A 620 -27.94 -18.42 31.00
CA VAL A 620 -27.45 -18.59 32.38
C VAL A 620 -26.31 -19.61 32.34
N GLN A 621 -25.06 -19.13 32.27
CA GLN A 621 -23.89 -19.99 32.42
C GLN A 621 -23.47 -20.03 33.90
N THR A 622 -23.61 -21.19 34.54
CA THR A 622 -22.94 -21.48 35.81
C THR A 622 -21.52 -21.95 35.50
N THR A 623 -20.53 -21.06 35.62
CA THR A 623 -19.12 -21.43 35.50
C THR A 623 -18.69 -22.20 36.77
N PRO A 624 -18.19 -23.45 36.65
CA PRO A 624 -17.63 -24.17 37.78
C PRO A 624 -16.38 -23.43 38.31
N THR A 625 -16.17 -23.45 39.63
CA THR A 625 -14.97 -22.89 40.26
C THR A 625 -13.74 -23.70 39.83
N PRO A 626 -12.71 -23.08 39.24
CA PRO A 626 -11.52 -23.79 38.77
C PRO A 626 -10.68 -24.31 39.94
N SER A 627 -10.06 -25.48 39.77
CA SER A 627 -9.22 -26.12 40.80
C SER A 627 -7.76 -25.67 40.73
N GLN A 628 -7.31 -25.24 39.54
CA GLN A 628 -5.97 -24.74 39.29
C GLN A 628 -6.06 -23.46 38.44
N SER A 629 -5.29 -22.44 38.81
CA SER A 629 -5.12 -21.22 38.02
C SER A 629 -3.67 -21.10 37.56
N ILE A 630 -3.46 -20.90 36.27
CA ILE A 630 -2.15 -20.69 35.65
C ILE A 630 -2.17 -19.32 34.99
N GLU A 631 -1.17 -18.50 35.28
CA GLU A 631 -1.03 -17.17 34.72
C GLU A 631 0.04 -17.17 33.62
N ILE A 632 -0.31 -16.68 32.43
CA ILE A 632 0.59 -16.56 31.29
C ILE A 632 0.79 -15.06 31.01
N PRO A 633 1.94 -14.47 31.36
CA PRO A 633 2.22 -13.07 31.07
C PRO A 633 2.56 -12.88 29.60
N LEU A 634 1.82 -11.98 28.93
CA LEU A 634 2.02 -11.62 27.53
C LEU A 634 2.69 -10.26 27.33
N TYR A 635 2.85 -9.49 28.41
CA TYR A 635 3.58 -8.22 28.39
C TYR A 635 3.11 -7.23 27.32
N GLY A 636 1.85 -7.32 26.87
CA GLY A 636 1.31 -6.54 25.77
C GLY A 636 2.05 -6.73 24.44
N ASP A 637 2.77 -7.85 24.27
CA ASP A 637 3.58 -8.10 23.08
C ASP A 637 2.73 -8.53 21.89
N GLU A 638 2.91 -7.88 20.75
CA GLU A 638 2.08 -8.10 19.56
C GLU A 638 2.30 -9.50 18.97
N ASP A 639 3.43 -10.15 19.28
CA ASP A 639 3.72 -11.53 18.92
C ASP A 639 3.05 -12.54 19.88
N PHE A 640 1.71 -12.50 19.90
CA PHE A 640 0.90 -13.46 20.64
C PHE A 640 0.90 -14.85 19.99
N GLU A 641 1.51 -15.05 18.81
CA GLU A 641 1.65 -16.36 18.20
C GLU A 641 2.44 -17.32 19.09
N SER A 642 3.34 -16.79 19.94
CA SER A 642 4.05 -17.51 21.01
C SER A 642 3.11 -18.30 21.96
N LEU A 643 1.84 -17.90 22.08
CA LEU A 643 0.81 -18.67 22.79
C LEU A 643 0.57 -20.03 22.16
N ILE A 644 0.60 -20.08 20.84
CA ILE A 644 0.20 -21.24 20.06
C ILE A 644 1.42 -22.06 19.64
N ARG A 645 2.49 -21.38 19.25
CA ARG A 645 3.71 -21.99 18.73
C ARG A 645 4.95 -21.21 19.14
N GLN A 646 6.02 -21.90 19.48
CA GLN A 646 7.32 -21.26 19.74
C GLN A 646 8.38 -21.84 18.82
N TRP A 647 8.93 -20.99 17.96
CA TRP A 647 10.11 -21.36 17.19
C TRP A 647 11.33 -21.36 18.11
N SER A 648 12.04 -22.48 18.16
CA SER A 648 13.30 -22.58 18.90
C SER A 648 14.39 -23.12 18.01
N LEU A 649 15.53 -22.44 17.98
CA LEU A 649 16.73 -22.96 17.36
C LEU A 649 17.45 -23.87 18.36
N THR A 650 17.27 -25.17 18.17
CA THR A 650 17.99 -26.21 18.91
C THR A 650 19.34 -26.47 18.27
N ASP A 651 20.15 -27.33 18.88
CA ASP A 651 21.27 -27.88 18.15
C ASP A 651 20.75 -28.53 16.86
N GLN A 652 19.70 -29.34 16.89
CA GLN A 652 19.19 -30.04 15.71
C GLN A 652 18.63 -29.15 14.57
N GLY A 653 18.60 -27.83 14.73
CA GLY A 653 18.07 -26.87 13.77
C GLY A 653 16.88 -26.10 14.36
N ILE A 654 16.10 -25.45 13.50
CA ILE A 654 14.85 -24.80 13.90
C ILE A 654 13.83 -25.90 14.20
N VAL A 655 13.34 -25.94 15.43
CA VAL A 655 12.33 -26.88 15.92
C VAL A 655 11.16 -26.08 16.46
N LEU A 656 9.96 -26.45 16.04
CA LEU A 656 8.71 -25.94 16.60
C LEU A 656 8.49 -26.58 17.97
N LYS A 657 8.48 -25.76 19.02
CA LYS A 657 8.04 -26.17 20.35
C LYS A 657 6.56 -25.86 20.53
N PRO A 658 5.84 -26.64 21.35
CA PRO A 658 4.49 -26.29 21.79
C PRO A 658 4.47 -24.85 22.33
N GLY A 659 3.48 -24.06 21.93
CA GLY A 659 3.31 -22.70 22.44
C GLY A 659 2.98 -22.66 23.94
N LEU A 660 2.92 -21.45 24.50
CA LEU A 660 2.64 -21.25 25.93
C LEU A 660 1.33 -21.88 26.39
N LEU A 661 0.31 -22.00 25.53
CA LEU A 661 -0.94 -22.67 25.88
C LEU A 661 -0.69 -24.17 26.10
N ALA A 662 -0.16 -24.85 25.09
CA ALA A 662 0.08 -26.29 25.15
C ALA A 662 1.15 -26.66 26.21
N SER A 663 2.18 -25.83 26.41
CA SER A 663 3.23 -26.10 27.39
C SER A 663 2.78 -25.97 28.85
N ASN A 664 1.73 -25.20 29.12
CA ASN A 664 1.20 -24.97 30.47
C ASN A 664 0.00 -25.87 30.79
N ILE A 665 -0.62 -26.49 29.79
CA ILE A 665 -1.67 -27.48 29.99
C ILE A 665 -1.00 -28.84 30.29
N PRO A 666 -1.24 -29.47 31.45
CA PRO A 666 -0.69 -30.78 31.76
C PRO A 666 -1.10 -31.79 30.69
N SER A 667 -0.13 -32.52 30.14
CA SER A 667 -0.36 -33.53 29.10
C SER A 667 -1.08 -34.79 29.61
N ASP A 668 -1.29 -34.91 30.92
CA ASP A 668 -1.84 -36.10 31.55
C ASP A 668 -3.37 -36.09 31.44
N GLU A 669 -3.92 -36.93 30.55
CA GLU A 669 -5.37 -37.08 30.29
C GLU A 669 -6.19 -37.41 31.55
N THR A 670 -5.52 -37.82 32.63
CA THR A 670 -6.14 -38.14 33.93
C THR A 670 -6.55 -36.91 34.75
N ALA A 671 -6.11 -35.71 34.38
CA ALA A 671 -6.52 -34.47 35.03
C ALA A 671 -7.92 -34.02 34.57
N SER A 672 -8.98 -34.67 35.04
CA SER A 672 -10.37 -34.19 34.84
C SER A 672 -10.70 -32.90 35.62
N GLN A 673 -9.71 -32.24 36.22
CA GLN A 673 -9.93 -31.05 37.02
C GLN A 673 -10.00 -29.80 36.14
N PRO A 674 -10.94 -28.86 36.40
CA PRO A 674 -11.03 -27.63 35.66
C PRO A 674 -9.79 -26.74 35.87
N ILE A 675 -9.16 -26.37 34.76
CA ILE A 675 -7.98 -25.48 34.71
C ILE A 675 -8.44 -24.10 34.24
N GLN A 676 -8.02 -23.04 34.94
CA GLN A 676 -8.16 -21.66 34.50
C GLN A 676 -6.80 -21.15 34.01
N LEU A 677 -6.71 -20.83 32.72
CA LEU A 677 -5.57 -20.10 32.15
C LEU A 677 -5.92 -18.61 32.12
N THR A 678 -5.12 -17.78 32.79
CA THR A 678 -5.28 -16.33 32.78
C THR A 678 -4.17 -15.69 31.95
N LEU A 679 -4.52 -15.12 30.80
CA LEU A 679 -3.61 -14.35 29.96
C LEU A 679 -3.45 -12.95 30.58
N ILE A 680 -2.27 -12.67 31.13
CA ILE A 680 -1.98 -11.41 31.82
C ILE A 680 -1.41 -10.40 30.83
N ASN A 681 -2.05 -9.24 30.76
CA ASN A 681 -1.68 -8.14 29.87
C ASN A 681 -1.57 -8.56 28.40
N PRO A 682 -2.62 -9.13 27.79
CA PRO A 682 -2.60 -9.38 26.36
C PRO A 682 -2.49 -8.09 25.52
N PRO A 683 -2.10 -8.19 24.25
CA PRO A 683 -2.14 -7.07 23.32
C PRO A 683 -3.54 -6.51 23.18
N LYS A 684 -3.65 -5.17 23.10
CA LYS A 684 -4.92 -4.48 22.81
C LYS A 684 -5.12 -4.30 21.31
N THR A 685 -4.69 -5.28 20.52
CA THR A 685 -4.84 -5.28 19.07
C THR A 685 -6.11 -6.01 18.67
N GLU A 686 -6.70 -5.58 17.56
CA GLU A 686 -7.89 -6.24 17.01
C GLU A 686 -7.59 -7.70 16.60
N ALA A 687 -6.37 -7.95 16.11
CA ALA A 687 -5.89 -9.29 15.78
C ALA A 687 -5.89 -10.23 17.01
N PHE A 688 -5.36 -9.78 18.16
CA PHE A 688 -5.39 -10.58 19.38
C PHE A 688 -6.81 -10.83 19.87
N GLN A 689 -7.67 -9.81 19.87
CA GLN A 689 -9.06 -9.96 20.31
C GLN A 689 -9.80 -11.02 19.49
N ARG A 690 -9.60 -11.03 18.17
CA ARG A 690 -10.17 -12.05 17.28
C ARG A 690 -9.61 -13.43 17.57
N PHE A 691 -8.28 -13.55 17.68
CA PHE A 691 -7.63 -14.80 18.06
C PHE A 691 -8.18 -15.35 19.38
N TYR A 692 -8.31 -14.50 20.40
CA TYR A 692 -8.82 -14.88 21.71
C TYR A 692 -10.30 -15.29 21.68
N GLU A 693 -11.13 -14.59 20.91
CA GLU A 693 -12.53 -14.96 20.70
C GLU A 693 -12.64 -16.32 20.01
N ASP A 694 -11.89 -16.54 18.93
CA ASP A 694 -11.80 -17.82 18.23
C ASP A 694 -11.31 -18.94 19.16
N LEU A 695 -10.30 -18.66 19.97
CA LEU A 695 -9.71 -19.61 20.93
C LEU A 695 -10.73 -20.09 21.96
N ILE A 696 -11.47 -19.17 22.59
CA ILE A 696 -12.48 -19.50 23.61
C ILE A 696 -13.67 -20.21 23.00
N GLN A 697 -14.10 -19.76 21.83
CA GLN A 697 -15.28 -20.28 21.16
C GLN A 697 -15.04 -21.68 20.60
N ARG A 698 -13.99 -21.84 19.80
CA ARG A 698 -13.71 -23.08 19.07
C ARG A 698 -12.95 -24.10 19.91
N LYS A 699 -12.27 -23.66 20.97
CA LYS A 699 -11.29 -24.46 21.73
C LYS A 699 -10.33 -25.21 20.80
N LYS A 700 -9.96 -24.59 19.69
CA LYS A 700 -9.06 -25.13 18.67
C LYS A 700 -8.14 -24.03 18.17
N VAL A 701 -6.91 -24.40 17.87
CA VAL A 701 -5.91 -23.51 17.28
C VAL A 701 -5.29 -24.16 16.06
N TYR A 702 -4.99 -23.38 15.03
CA TYR A 702 -4.31 -23.88 13.85
C TYR A 702 -2.79 -23.77 14.05
N VAL A 703 -2.10 -24.91 14.07
CA VAL A 703 -0.66 -25.02 14.31
C VAL A 703 -0.06 -25.99 13.31
N ASN A 704 0.97 -25.51 12.59
CA ASN A 704 1.83 -26.38 11.79
C ASN A 704 1.08 -27.27 10.79
N GLY A 705 0.07 -26.71 10.11
CA GLY A 705 -0.73 -27.44 9.13
C GLY A 705 -1.94 -28.19 9.68
N ALA A 706 -2.17 -28.22 11.00
CA ALA A 706 -3.24 -28.98 11.64
C ALA A 706 -3.99 -28.18 12.71
N PHE A 707 -5.25 -28.54 12.96
CA PHE A 707 -5.99 -28.02 14.12
C PHE A 707 -5.68 -28.83 15.37
N GLU A 708 -5.19 -28.15 16.42
CA GLU A 708 -5.00 -28.71 17.76
C GLU A 708 -6.17 -28.29 18.66
N SER A 709 -6.82 -29.25 19.30
CA SER A 709 -7.91 -29.00 20.25
C SER A 709 -7.37 -28.73 21.66
N LEU A 710 -7.89 -27.70 22.31
CA LEU A 710 -7.74 -27.47 23.74
C LEU A 710 -8.63 -28.43 24.53
N PRO A 711 -8.18 -28.98 25.67
CA PRO A 711 -9.03 -29.83 26.50
C PRO A 711 -10.29 -29.09 26.98
N GLU A 712 -11.42 -29.81 27.03
CA GLU A 712 -12.73 -29.20 27.35
C GLU A 712 -12.78 -28.54 28.74
N HIS A 713 -11.99 -29.04 29.68
CA HIS A 713 -11.93 -28.54 31.06
C HIS A 713 -11.05 -27.29 31.23
N VAL A 714 -10.40 -26.82 30.15
CA VAL A 714 -9.63 -25.58 30.16
C VAL A 714 -10.56 -24.39 29.91
N THR A 715 -10.48 -23.41 30.80
CA THR A 715 -11.12 -22.10 30.67
C THR A 715 -10.03 -21.05 30.51
N ILE A 716 -10.20 -20.12 29.57
CA ILE A 716 -9.22 -19.07 29.30
C ILE A 716 -9.87 -17.73 29.62
N THR A 717 -9.16 -16.91 30.39
CA THR A 717 -9.58 -15.55 30.76
C THR A 717 -8.46 -14.57 30.46
N CYS A 718 -8.79 -13.33 30.08
CA CYS A 718 -7.82 -12.25 29.95
C CYS A 718 -7.92 -11.29 31.14
N GLU A 719 -6.79 -10.83 31.64
CA GLU A 719 -6.72 -9.81 32.69
C GLU A 719 -5.69 -8.74 32.33
N HIS A 720 -6.04 -7.46 32.52
CA HIS A 720 -5.10 -6.36 32.39
C HIS A 720 -4.70 -5.84 33.78
N ARG A 721 -3.44 -6.04 34.15
CA ARG A 721 -2.86 -5.63 35.43
C ARG A 721 -1.88 -4.49 35.23
N THR A 722 -1.84 -3.56 36.17
CA THR A 722 -0.74 -2.59 36.25
C THR A 722 0.56 -3.32 36.64
N TYR A 723 1.65 -3.02 35.94
CA TYR A 723 2.94 -3.63 36.27
C TYR A 723 3.47 -3.06 37.59
N PRO A 724 3.88 -3.91 38.55
CA PRO A 724 4.35 -3.46 39.85
C PRO A 724 5.84 -3.04 39.78
N PHE A 725 6.19 -2.09 38.90
CA PHE A 725 7.59 -1.70 38.64
C PHE A 725 8.34 -1.32 39.91
N GLU A 726 7.71 -0.64 40.87
CA GLU A 726 8.36 -0.29 42.13
C GLU A 726 8.76 -1.53 42.94
N GLN A 727 7.93 -2.58 42.95
CA GLN A 727 8.23 -3.83 43.66
C GLN A 727 9.31 -4.62 42.91
N LEU A 728 9.19 -4.75 41.59
CA LEU A 728 10.18 -5.41 40.74
C LEU A 728 11.54 -4.73 40.86
N PHE A 729 11.56 -3.39 40.85
CA PHE A 729 12.81 -2.63 40.94
C PHE A 729 13.45 -2.72 42.33
N LYS A 730 12.66 -2.72 43.41
CA LYS A 730 13.16 -2.86 44.79
C LYS A 730 13.65 -4.27 45.13
N LYS A 731 13.10 -5.29 44.49
CA LYS A 731 13.49 -6.69 44.73
C LYS A 731 14.93 -6.97 44.29
N GLN A 732 15.45 -6.15 43.39
CA GLN A 732 16.71 -6.39 42.69
C GLN A 732 17.76 -5.35 43.08
N ASN A 733 19.05 -5.70 42.97
CA ASN A 733 20.18 -4.79 43.19
C ASN A 733 20.35 -3.82 41.99
N LEU A 734 19.29 -3.08 41.68
CA LEU A 734 19.23 -2.13 40.58
C LEU A 734 19.57 -0.73 41.05
N SER A 735 20.32 -0.02 40.23
CA SER A 735 20.65 1.39 40.48
C SER A 735 20.51 2.22 39.23
N TRP A 736 20.27 3.51 39.42
CA TRP A 736 20.34 4.51 38.37
C TRP A 736 21.66 5.25 38.47
N SER A 737 22.27 5.56 37.34
CA SER A 737 23.44 6.44 37.29
C SER A 737 23.36 7.43 36.14
N VAL A 738 24.10 8.53 36.28
CA VAL A 738 24.39 9.45 35.19
C VAL A 738 25.40 8.77 34.26
N PRO A 739 25.31 8.92 32.92
CA PRO A 739 26.31 8.38 32.01
C PRO A 739 27.73 8.82 32.40
N ARG A 740 28.57 7.85 32.80
CA ARG A 740 29.98 8.07 33.15
C ARG A 740 30.90 7.67 32.00
N VAL A 741 32.11 8.20 32.01
CA VAL A 741 33.20 7.77 31.15
C VAL A 741 33.56 6.32 31.50
N PHE A 742 33.51 5.42 30.52
CA PHE A 742 33.55 3.98 30.76
C PHE A 742 34.95 3.50 31.08
N THR A 743 35.12 2.79 32.20
CA THR A 743 36.29 1.95 32.39
C THR A 743 36.09 0.64 31.64
N ALA A 744 37.16 0.10 31.03
CA ALA A 744 37.08 -1.11 30.21
C ALA A 744 36.57 -2.37 30.96
N GLU A 745 36.48 -2.32 32.29
CA GLU A 745 36.21 -3.46 33.16
C GLU A 745 34.72 -3.78 33.33
N THR A 746 33.80 -2.83 33.12
CA THR A 746 32.37 -3.07 33.30
C THR A 746 31.66 -3.30 31.96
N PRO A 747 31.00 -4.47 31.75
CA PRO A 747 30.23 -4.72 30.54
C PRO A 747 29.09 -3.72 30.37
N LEU A 748 29.05 -3.05 29.21
CA LEU A 748 27.98 -2.13 28.82
C LEU A 748 27.14 -2.77 27.72
N PHE A 749 25.82 -2.74 27.89
CA PHE A 749 24.85 -3.20 26.90
C PHE A 749 23.87 -2.09 26.55
N LEU A 750 23.41 -2.08 25.30
CA LEU A 750 22.42 -1.12 24.83
C LEU A 750 21.03 -1.74 24.91
N LEU A 751 20.06 -1.01 25.44
CA LEU A 751 18.67 -1.39 25.52
C LEU A 751 17.80 -0.42 24.70
N ASN A 752 17.15 -0.98 23.69
CA ASN A 752 16.12 -0.35 22.86
C ASN A 752 15.19 -1.45 22.31
N PRO A 753 14.10 -1.11 21.59
CA PRO A 753 13.18 -2.12 21.05
C PRO A 753 13.86 -3.20 20.18
N PHE A 754 14.95 -2.85 19.48
CA PHE A 754 15.67 -3.75 18.58
C PHE A 754 16.64 -4.69 19.32
N THR A 755 17.31 -4.21 20.37
CA THR A 755 18.24 -5.03 21.17
C THR A 755 17.56 -5.77 22.32
N PHE A 756 16.29 -5.48 22.59
CA PHE A 756 15.52 -6.06 23.70
C PHE A 756 15.60 -7.59 23.76
N HIS A 757 15.38 -8.28 22.64
CA HIS A 757 15.40 -9.74 22.57
C HIS A 757 16.76 -10.35 22.99
N THR A 758 17.87 -9.62 22.79
CA THR A 758 19.23 -10.09 23.11
C THR A 758 19.48 -10.29 24.61
N PHE A 759 18.64 -9.66 25.45
CA PHE A 759 18.72 -9.81 26.91
C PHE A 759 18.28 -11.18 27.38
N PHE A 760 17.38 -11.85 26.64
CA PHE A 760 16.82 -13.16 26.99
C PHE A 760 17.49 -14.29 26.22
N THR A 761 17.78 -14.07 24.94
CA THR A 761 18.37 -15.07 24.05
C THR A 761 19.45 -14.45 23.19
N SER A 762 20.50 -15.19 22.84
CA SER A 762 21.48 -14.73 21.85
C SER A 762 21.68 -15.79 20.77
N LEU A 763 21.92 -15.38 19.53
CA LEU A 763 22.33 -16.30 18.48
C LEU A 763 23.85 -16.46 18.56
N GLU A 764 24.31 -17.68 18.80
CA GLU A 764 25.73 -18.04 18.86
C GLU A 764 26.09 -18.91 17.68
N VAL A 765 27.07 -18.48 16.89
CA VAL A 765 27.68 -19.31 15.85
C VAL A 765 28.82 -20.10 16.50
N LYS A 766 28.61 -21.40 16.71
CA LYS A 766 29.67 -22.27 17.23
C LYS A 766 30.54 -22.72 16.07
N PRO A 767 31.86 -22.44 16.09
CA PRO A 767 32.75 -22.97 15.08
C PRO A 767 32.76 -24.50 15.18
N GLU A 768 32.42 -25.20 14.10
CA GLU A 768 32.61 -26.64 14.04
C GLU A 768 34.11 -26.93 13.91
N GLN A 769 34.61 -27.95 14.61
CA GLN A 769 36.04 -28.26 14.71
C GLN A 769 36.72 -28.66 13.39
N LYS A 770 35.98 -28.69 12.27
CA LYS A 770 36.51 -29.00 10.94
C LYS A 770 36.33 -27.78 10.04
N GLU A 771 37.43 -27.32 9.45
CA GLU A 771 37.54 -26.10 8.60
C GLU A 771 36.61 -26.06 7.37
N ALA A 772 35.79 -27.09 7.13
CA ALA A 772 34.94 -27.21 5.95
C ALA A 772 33.43 -26.99 6.22
N ASP A 773 32.98 -26.98 7.48
CA ASP A 773 31.56 -26.87 7.80
C ASP A 773 31.22 -25.47 8.35
N PHE A 774 30.18 -24.86 7.79
CA PHE A 774 29.66 -23.57 8.25
C PHE A 774 29.28 -23.67 9.74
N GLY A 775 29.73 -22.71 10.54
CA GLY A 775 29.47 -22.71 11.99
C GLY A 775 27.97 -22.87 12.29
N ARG A 776 27.65 -23.80 13.18
CA ARG A 776 26.26 -24.10 13.55
C ARG A 776 25.70 -22.97 14.39
N VAL A 777 24.61 -22.37 13.95
CA VAL A 777 23.88 -21.36 14.73
C VAL A 777 23.11 -22.07 15.83
N THR A 778 23.31 -21.65 17.08
CA THR A 778 22.61 -22.17 18.26
C THR A 778 22.04 -21.01 19.07
N LEU A 779 20.91 -21.20 19.75
CA LEU A 779 20.47 -20.25 20.77
C LEU A 779 21.35 -20.37 22.00
N GLY A 780 22.18 -19.37 22.22
CA GLY A 780 22.92 -19.15 23.45
C GLY A 780 22.10 -18.41 24.51
N LYS A 781 22.67 -18.35 25.71
CA LYS A 781 22.12 -17.58 26.84
C LYS A 781 22.04 -16.08 26.46
N GLY A 782 20.97 -15.38 26.84
CA GLY A 782 20.89 -13.92 26.69
C GLY A 782 21.86 -13.17 27.60
N ILE A 783 21.94 -11.84 27.44
CA ILE A 783 22.83 -10.98 28.24
C ILE A 783 22.61 -11.17 29.75
N LEU A 784 21.34 -11.23 30.20
CA LEU A 784 21.03 -11.36 31.63
C LEU A 784 21.63 -12.63 32.22
N GLU A 785 21.41 -13.77 31.56
CA GLU A 785 21.89 -15.08 32.03
C GLU A 785 23.40 -15.26 31.81
N LYS A 786 23.99 -14.67 30.76
CA LYS A 786 25.46 -14.66 30.54
C LYS A 786 26.22 -13.92 31.63
N HIS A 787 25.63 -12.85 32.15
CA HIS A 787 26.24 -11.95 33.13
C HIS A 787 25.54 -11.99 34.50
N ARG A 788 24.88 -13.12 34.83
CA ARG A 788 24.07 -13.27 36.05
C ARG A 788 24.80 -12.88 37.34
N HIS A 789 26.09 -13.19 37.43
CA HIS A 789 26.92 -12.92 38.60
C HIS A 789 27.91 -11.75 38.41
N GLN A 790 27.72 -10.94 37.37
CA GLN A 790 28.56 -9.78 37.09
C GLN A 790 27.76 -8.50 37.24
N HIS A 791 28.42 -7.43 37.64
CA HIS A 791 27.84 -6.10 37.54
C HIS A 791 27.84 -5.67 36.07
N ILE A 792 26.67 -5.32 35.54
CA ILE A 792 26.53 -4.84 34.15
C ILE A 792 25.85 -3.48 34.11
N VAL A 793 26.21 -2.69 33.11
CA VAL A 793 25.57 -1.40 32.82
C VAL A 793 24.65 -1.59 31.61
N ILE A 794 23.40 -1.20 31.75
CA ILE A 794 22.43 -1.17 30.65
C ILE A 794 22.12 0.28 30.32
N ARG A 795 22.57 0.72 29.14
CA ARG A 795 22.27 2.05 28.62
C ARG A 795 21.03 2.01 27.75
N ILE A 796 19.99 2.73 28.17
CA ILE A 796 18.72 2.84 27.47
C ILE A 796 18.86 3.97 26.45
N THR A 797 18.69 3.61 25.19
CA THR A 797 18.95 4.51 24.04
C THR A 797 17.65 4.98 23.40
N GLN A 798 16.57 4.19 23.56
CA GLN A 798 15.21 4.51 23.14
C GLN A 798 14.19 4.00 24.16
N PRO A 799 12.98 4.60 24.23
CA PRO A 799 11.92 4.06 25.07
C PRO A 799 11.51 2.65 24.60
N ILE A 800 11.33 1.74 25.55
CA ILE A 800 10.70 0.43 25.36
C ILE A 800 9.31 0.44 26.02
N ARG A 801 8.41 -0.45 25.59
CA ARG A 801 7.03 -0.53 26.09
C ARG A 801 7.00 -0.95 27.56
N ASP A 802 5.96 -0.56 28.29
CA ASP A 802 5.77 -0.92 29.71
C ASP A 802 5.87 -2.43 29.96
N GLY A 803 5.29 -3.25 29.08
CA GLY A 803 5.42 -4.70 29.22
C GLY A 803 6.81 -5.23 28.92
N GLN A 804 7.57 -4.61 28.01
CA GLN A 804 8.99 -4.94 27.79
C GLN A 804 9.81 -4.61 29.04
N TRP A 805 9.52 -3.49 29.72
CA TRP A 805 10.11 -3.19 31.03
C TRP A 805 9.79 -4.26 32.06
N ALA A 806 8.53 -4.69 32.16
CA ALA A 806 8.13 -5.71 33.13
C ALA A 806 8.82 -7.04 32.85
N GLN A 807 8.85 -7.47 31.59
CA GLN A 807 9.54 -8.69 31.16
C GLN A 807 11.04 -8.62 31.45
N LEU A 808 11.70 -7.49 31.15
CA LEU A 808 13.12 -7.31 31.47
C LEU A 808 13.36 -7.46 32.98
N LEU A 809 12.59 -6.73 33.79
CA LEU A 809 12.72 -6.75 35.24
C LEU A 809 12.44 -8.14 35.81
N GLU A 810 11.36 -8.82 35.41
CA GLU A 810 11.03 -10.16 35.92
C GLU A 810 12.10 -11.22 35.60
N ASN A 811 12.89 -11.03 34.54
CA ASN A 811 13.97 -11.95 34.15
C ASN A 811 15.34 -11.60 34.74
N ILE A 812 15.48 -10.48 35.44
CA ILE A 812 16.72 -10.15 36.18
C ILE A 812 16.76 -11.00 37.45
N ALA A 813 17.86 -11.74 37.63
CA ALA A 813 18.02 -12.60 38.80
C ALA A 813 18.20 -11.78 40.08
N ASP A 814 17.71 -12.28 41.21
CA ASP A 814 17.76 -11.58 42.51
C ASP A 814 19.21 -11.26 42.96
N ASP A 815 20.20 -12.05 42.51
CA ASP A 815 21.63 -11.85 42.80
C ASP A 815 22.38 -10.97 41.78
N GLN A 816 21.72 -10.57 40.69
CA GLN A 816 22.34 -9.78 39.62
C GLN A 816 22.37 -8.29 39.97
N SER A 817 23.51 -7.63 39.72
CA SER A 817 23.67 -6.19 39.91
C SER A 817 23.65 -5.47 38.58
N ILE A 818 22.67 -4.58 38.39
CA ILE A 818 22.48 -3.85 37.13
C ILE A 818 22.41 -2.35 37.41
N GLU A 819 23.22 -1.60 36.66
CA GLU A 819 23.16 -0.14 36.62
C GLU A 819 22.46 0.30 35.33
N PHE A 820 21.35 1.02 35.46
CA PHE A 820 20.67 1.61 34.31
C PHE A 820 21.16 3.04 34.06
N GLN A 821 21.50 3.31 32.81
CA GLN A 821 21.86 4.64 32.31
C GLN A 821 20.84 5.08 31.26
N MET A 822 20.37 6.31 31.33
CA MET A 822 19.38 6.84 30.39
C MET A 822 19.97 7.85 29.42
N SER A 823 19.63 7.71 28.14
CA SER A 823 19.86 8.78 27.17
C SER A 823 18.87 9.93 27.40
N PRO A 824 19.24 11.21 27.11
CA PRO A 824 18.44 12.39 27.48
C PRO A 824 17.00 12.42 26.94
N LYS A 825 16.70 11.70 25.87
CA LYS A 825 15.38 11.66 25.22
C LYS A 825 14.51 10.46 25.61
N VAL A 826 15.03 9.56 26.44
CA VAL A 826 14.27 8.38 26.86
C VAL A 826 13.32 8.74 27.99
N SER A 827 12.04 8.43 27.83
CA SER A 827 11.04 8.49 28.89
C SER A 827 10.89 7.14 29.58
N LEU A 828 10.82 7.13 30.92
CA LEU A 828 10.45 5.95 31.70
C LEU A 828 8.92 5.85 31.86
N PRO A 829 8.39 4.63 32.11
CA PRO A 829 7.02 4.47 32.58
C PRO A 829 6.74 5.35 33.80
N GLN A 830 5.52 5.89 33.92
CA GLN A 830 5.18 6.84 34.99
C GLN A 830 5.34 6.27 36.40
N THR A 831 5.11 4.96 36.54
CA THR A 831 5.19 4.21 37.80
C THR A 831 6.61 3.73 38.14
N PHE A 832 7.60 4.03 37.29
CA PHE A 832 8.98 3.64 37.52
C PHE A 832 9.63 4.55 38.58
N PRO A 833 10.45 4.01 39.50
CA PRO A 833 11.21 4.84 40.45
C PRO A 833 12.11 5.81 39.68
N ARG A 834 11.84 7.11 39.78
CA ARG A 834 12.65 8.13 39.11
C ARG A 834 14.01 8.27 39.80
N PRO A 835 15.10 8.51 39.06
CA PRO A 835 16.38 8.88 39.65
C PRO A 835 16.17 10.10 40.56
N SER A 836 16.62 10.01 41.81
CA SER A 836 16.34 10.99 42.87
C SER A 836 16.93 12.38 42.62
N THR A 837 17.79 12.53 41.62
CA THR A 837 18.25 13.81 41.08
C THR A 837 18.63 13.58 39.63
N GLN A 838 17.85 14.10 38.68
CA GLN A 838 18.45 14.48 37.39
C GLN A 838 19.36 15.67 37.71
N GLU A 839 20.58 15.40 38.18
CA GLU A 839 21.65 16.39 38.04
C GLU A 839 21.64 16.77 36.55
N SER A 840 21.37 18.06 36.29
CA SER A 840 21.35 18.57 34.93
C SER A 840 22.62 18.11 34.24
N VAL A 841 22.50 17.22 33.24
CA VAL A 841 23.63 16.78 32.44
C VAL A 841 24.38 18.04 32.06
N PRO A 842 25.66 18.21 32.47
CA PRO A 842 26.37 19.45 32.23
C PRO A 842 26.27 19.72 30.74
N THR A 843 25.65 20.84 30.38
CA THR A 843 25.50 21.29 29.00
C THR A 843 26.93 21.49 28.49
N ARG A 844 27.51 20.44 27.88
CA ARG A 844 28.82 20.56 27.26
C ARG A 844 28.69 21.69 26.27
N GLN A 845 29.48 22.76 26.43
CA GLN A 845 29.57 23.77 25.40
C GLN A 845 29.94 23.05 24.10
N PRO A 846 29.25 23.33 22.98
CA PRO A 846 29.57 22.73 21.71
C PRO A 846 31.03 23.08 21.41
N ILE A 847 31.92 22.10 21.52
CA ILE A 847 33.28 22.24 21.03
C ILE A 847 33.13 22.47 19.52
N SER A 848 33.84 23.47 18.98
CA SER A 848 33.94 23.67 17.55
C SER A 848 34.30 22.31 16.91
N LEU A 849 33.43 21.80 16.02
CA LEU A 849 33.59 20.47 15.41
C LEU A 849 35.01 20.30 14.83
N LEU A 850 35.56 21.38 14.27
CA LEU A 850 36.92 21.44 13.76
C LEU A 850 38.01 21.28 14.84
N GLU A 851 37.87 21.92 16.00
CA GLU A 851 38.86 21.84 17.07
C GLU A 851 38.88 20.43 17.69
N ALA A 852 37.71 19.80 17.86
CA ALA A 852 37.60 18.43 18.36
C ALA A 852 38.21 17.39 17.39
N ILE A 853 38.10 17.63 16.08
CA ILE A 853 38.63 16.75 15.04
C ILE A 853 40.15 16.91 14.91
N ILE A 854 40.67 18.14 14.98
CA ILE A 854 42.12 18.41 14.88
C ILE A 854 42.89 17.86 16.10
N ASP A 855 42.30 17.90 17.30
CA ASP A 855 42.96 17.38 18.51
C ASP A 855 42.98 15.84 18.56
N LYS A 856 41.93 15.18 18.03
CA LYS A 856 41.78 13.70 18.05
C LYS A 856 42.40 12.96 16.86
N THR A 857 42.68 13.66 15.76
CA THR A 857 43.27 13.06 14.55
C THR A 857 44.75 12.70 14.69
N ASN A 858 45.37 13.00 15.84
CA ASN A 858 46.74 12.60 16.17
C ASN A 858 46.90 11.11 16.59
N ASN A 859 46.32 10.16 15.83
CA ASN A 859 46.49 8.69 15.89
C ASN A 859 45.32 7.82 16.43
N GLN A 860 44.08 8.31 16.54
CA GLN A 860 42.94 7.43 16.83
C GLN A 860 41.89 7.42 15.70
N PRO A 861 41.42 6.24 15.26
CA PRO A 861 40.32 6.14 14.31
C PRO A 861 39.13 6.91 14.86
N THR A 862 38.66 7.89 14.08
CA THR A 862 37.55 8.75 14.47
C THR A 862 36.40 8.54 13.50
N LEU A 863 35.26 8.09 14.03
CA LEU A 863 33.99 8.04 13.29
C LEU A 863 33.26 9.37 13.47
N LEU A 864 32.98 10.03 12.37
CA LEU A 864 32.18 11.26 12.32
C LEU A 864 30.87 10.94 11.63
N VAL A 865 29.75 11.20 12.31
CA VAL A 865 28.41 11.07 11.72
C VAL A 865 27.91 12.47 11.44
N ALA A 866 27.77 12.82 10.16
CA ALA A 866 27.26 14.11 9.72
C ALA A 866 25.85 13.91 9.16
N ASN A 867 24.90 14.69 9.67
CA ASN A 867 23.51 14.72 9.21
C ASN A 867 23.21 15.93 8.32
N ASP A 868 24.21 16.77 8.04
CA ASP A 868 24.04 17.99 7.29
C ASP A 868 24.56 17.87 5.85
N THR A 869 24.14 18.83 5.03
CA THR A 869 24.45 18.95 3.61
C THR A 869 25.93 18.74 3.29
N ARG A 870 26.21 18.30 2.05
CA ARG A 870 27.55 18.10 1.43
C ARG A 870 28.65 19.11 1.84
N GLN A 871 28.27 20.31 2.27
CA GLN A 871 29.16 21.37 2.74
C GLN A 871 30.07 20.97 3.93
N THR A 872 29.56 20.33 5.00
CA THR A 872 30.43 19.93 6.14
C THR A 872 31.38 18.81 5.74
N VAL A 873 30.90 17.85 4.95
CA VAL A 873 31.76 16.81 4.36
C VAL A 873 32.86 17.45 3.49
N GLN A 874 32.51 18.44 2.65
CA GLN A 874 33.47 19.17 1.82
C GLN A 874 34.46 19.99 2.65
N GLN A 875 34.01 20.68 3.70
CA GLN A 875 34.88 21.45 4.60
C GLN A 875 35.84 20.53 5.34
N LEU A 876 35.36 19.39 5.86
CA LEU A 876 36.20 18.39 6.51
C LEU A 876 37.19 17.75 5.53
N GLN A 877 36.76 17.43 4.31
CA GLN A 877 37.67 16.96 3.26
C GLN A 877 38.76 18.01 2.94
N GLN A 878 38.41 19.29 2.84
CA GLN A 878 39.38 20.36 2.57
C GLN A 878 40.41 20.56 3.70
N VAL A 879 40.00 20.35 4.95
CA VAL A 879 40.86 20.46 6.13
C VAL A 879 41.76 19.22 6.27
N LEU A 880 41.20 18.03 6.08
CA LEU A 880 41.90 16.75 6.28
C LEU A 880 42.79 16.37 5.10
N ASN A 881 42.47 16.78 3.87
CA ASN A 881 43.36 16.60 2.70
C ASN A 881 44.69 17.38 2.82
N LYS A 882 44.84 18.24 3.85
CA LYS A 882 46.11 18.91 4.17
C LYS A 882 46.99 18.10 5.15
N GLY A 883 46.50 17.01 5.72
CA GLY A 883 47.24 16.09 6.59
C GLY A 883 47.35 14.67 6.03
N GLU A 884 48.28 13.86 6.54
CA GLU A 884 48.55 12.49 6.06
C GLU A 884 47.48 11.44 6.47
N ALA A 885 46.41 11.84 7.16
CA ALA A 885 45.37 10.91 7.61
C ALA A 885 44.45 10.48 6.45
N CYS A 886 44.26 9.16 6.25
CA CYS A 886 43.31 8.63 5.28
C CYS A 886 41.87 8.91 5.75
N LEU A 887 41.24 9.91 5.15
CA LEU A 887 39.82 10.18 5.30
C LEU A 887 39.01 9.33 4.32
N ARG A 888 38.04 8.56 4.83
CA ARG A 888 37.03 7.90 4.00
C ARG A 888 35.65 8.49 4.26
N VAL A 889 34.93 8.81 3.18
CA VAL A 889 33.52 9.20 3.28
C VAL A 889 32.68 8.01 2.83
N ILE A 890 31.79 7.56 3.70
CA ILE A 890 30.83 6.48 3.42
C ILE A 890 29.44 7.11 3.40
N THR A 891 28.83 7.13 2.23
CA THR A 891 27.47 7.64 2.05
C THR A 891 26.48 6.51 2.28
N LEU A 892 25.56 6.70 3.22
CA LEU A 892 24.45 5.78 3.44
C LEU A 892 23.22 6.32 2.71
N ASN A 893 22.64 5.47 1.85
CA ASN A 893 21.33 5.72 1.27
C ASN A 893 20.24 5.20 2.23
N ALA A 894 19.01 5.69 2.04
CA ALA A 894 17.85 5.26 2.84
C ALA A 894 17.50 3.77 2.71
N ALA A 895 18.00 3.10 1.67
CA ALA A 895 17.74 1.70 1.38
C ALA A 895 18.69 0.74 2.11
N LEU A 896 19.82 1.23 2.65
CA LEU A 896 20.79 0.39 3.35
C LEU A 896 20.26 0.09 4.76
N ASN A 897 20.10 -1.21 5.03
CA ASN A 897 19.84 -1.64 6.40
C ASN A 897 21.16 -1.60 7.20
N ALA A 898 21.06 -1.49 8.52
CA ALA A 898 22.26 -1.36 9.36
C ALA A 898 23.19 -2.59 9.32
N SER A 899 22.66 -3.75 8.93
CA SER A 899 23.47 -4.94 8.66
C SER A 899 24.39 -4.67 7.48
N ASP A 900 23.91 -4.15 6.36
CA ASP A 900 24.71 -3.83 5.16
C ASP A 900 25.85 -2.84 5.46
N VAL A 901 25.64 -1.94 6.42
CA VAL A 901 26.61 -0.92 6.81
C VAL A 901 27.71 -1.47 7.72
N LEU A 902 27.44 -2.53 8.49
CA LEU A 902 28.41 -3.13 9.41
C LEU A 902 29.01 -4.42 8.86
N LEU A 903 28.24 -5.17 8.09
CA LEU A 903 28.54 -6.50 7.59
C LEU A 903 28.03 -6.63 6.15
N ARG A 904 28.84 -7.24 5.28
CA ARG A 904 28.45 -7.56 3.92
C ARG A 904 28.20 -9.06 3.81
N SER A 905 26.98 -9.45 3.48
CA SER A 905 26.65 -10.85 3.18
C SER A 905 26.93 -11.14 1.71
N GLU A 906 27.88 -12.04 1.43
CA GLU A 906 28.12 -12.59 0.09
C GLU A 906 27.47 -13.96 -0.02
N PHE A 907 26.52 -14.12 -0.94
CA PHE A 907 25.94 -15.41 -1.27
C PHE A 907 26.71 -16.01 -2.44
N SER A 908 27.27 -17.20 -2.27
CA SER A 908 27.79 -18.00 -3.37
C SER A 908 26.95 -19.27 -3.51
N GLU A 909 26.49 -19.54 -4.73
CA GLU A 909 25.74 -20.75 -5.06
C GLU A 909 26.73 -21.80 -5.56
N ASN A 910 26.88 -22.88 -4.80
CA ASN A 910 27.62 -24.05 -5.28
C ASN A 910 26.72 -24.79 -6.27
N THR A 911 26.88 -24.46 -7.55
CA THR A 911 26.06 -24.97 -8.66
C THR A 911 26.09 -26.50 -8.79
N GLU A 912 27.13 -27.17 -8.29
CA GLU A 912 27.21 -28.64 -8.34
C GLU A 912 26.36 -29.33 -7.25
N GLN A 913 26.06 -28.64 -6.14
CA GLN A 913 25.33 -29.22 -5.00
C GLN A 913 23.98 -28.53 -4.72
N GLY A 914 23.66 -27.44 -5.42
CA GLY A 914 22.46 -26.63 -5.14
C GLY A 914 22.49 -25.95 -3.76
N LEU A 915 23.65 -25.96 -3.09
CA LEU A 915 23.84 -25.33 -1.77
C LEU A 915 24.20 -23.86 -1.95
N ARG A 916 23.42 -22.99 -1.32
CA ARG A 916 23.76 -21.57 -1.18
C ARG A 916 24.56 -21.39 0.10
N SER A 917 25.81 -20.96 -0.02
CA SER A 917 26.61 -20.54 1.12
C SER A 917 26.57 -19.03 1.28
N MET A 918 26.37 -18.58 2.51
CA MET A 918 26.46 -17.17 2.87
C MET A 918 27.75 -16.93 3.64
N LYS A 919 28.60 -16.04 3.12
CA LYS A 919 29.81 -15.56 3.80
C LYS A 919 29.55 -14.16 4.31
N ILE A 920 29.69 -13.95 5.61
CA ILE A 920 29.60 -12.62 6.20
C ILE A 920 31.00 -12.01 6.22
N LEU A 921 31.19 -10.89 5.55
CA LEU A 921 32.41 -10.11 5.51
C LEU A 921 32.23 -8.80 6.31
N PRO A 922 33.31 -8.20 6.85
CA PRO A 922 33.25 -6.83 7.35
C PRO A 922 32.84 -5.87 6.24
N SER A 923 32.00 -4.88 6.54
CA SER A 923 31.68 -3.82 5.57
C SER A 923 32.88 -2.91 5.30
N ASP A 924 32.73 -1.99 4.34
CA ASP A 924 33.71 -0.95 4.07
C ASP A 924 33.93 -0.04 5.29
N LEU A 925 32.88 0.21 6.09
CA LEU A 925 32.98 0.98 7.34
C LEU A 925 33.83 0.27 8.37
N VAL A 926 33.56 -1.01 8.63
CA VAL A 926 34.33 -1.80 9.60
C VAL A 926 35.77 -1.98 9.14
N THR A 927 35.96 -2.22 7.84
CA THR A 927 37.30 -2.35 7.24
C THR A 927 38.10 -1.06 7.35
N ALA A 928 37.46 0.10 7.15
CA ALA A 928 38.11 1.40 7.29
C ALA A 928 38.48 1.69 8.75
N LEU A 929 37.56 1.48 9.69
CA LEU A 929 37.81 1.70 11.12
C LEU A 929 38.95 0.81 11.63
N ARG A 930 38.98 -0.47 11.25
CA ARG A 930 40.07 -1.41 11.61
C ARG A 930 41.45 -1.03 11.05
N ARG A 931 41.49 -0.23 9.98
CA ARG A 931 42.75 0.28 9.41
C ARG A 931 43.25 1.54 10.12
N GLY A 932 42.48 2.06 11.08
CA GLY A 932 42.76 3.35 11.70
C GLY A 932 42.27 4.54 10.88
N ASP A 933 41.49 4.33 9.81
CA ASP A 933 41.00 5.42 8.96
C ASP A 933 40.06 6.33 9.75
N CYS A 934 40.08 7.63 9.45
CA CYS A 934 39.01 8.53 9.88
C CYS A 934 37.85 8.36 8.91
N VAL A 935 36.67 7.99 9.42
CA VAL A 935 35.51 7.71 8.59
C VAL A 935 34.43 8.75 8.84
N ILE A 936 33.98 9.42 7.78
CA ILE A 936 32.78 10.25 7.79
C ILE A 936 31.65 9.41 7.24
N VAL A 937 30.66 9.10 8.09
CA VAL A 937 29.38 8.55 7.67
C VAL A 937 28.46 9.71 7.33
N HIS A 938 28.16 9.84 6.05
CA HIS A 938 27.27 10.85 5.48
C HIS A 938 25.94 10.23 5.13
N THR A 939 24.83 10.84 5.49
CA THR A 939 23.50 10.40 5.06
C THR A 939 22.75 11.55 4.40
N ASP A 940 22.16 11.30 3.24
CA ASP A 940 21.32 12.30 2.56
C ASP A 940 19.96 12.48 3.26
N GLU A 941 19.59 11.52 4.11
CA GLU A 941 18.37 11.52 4.93
C GLU A 941 18.69 11.40 6.42
N LEU A 942 17.72 11.70 7.29
CA LEU A 942 17.84 11.44 8.73
C LEU A 942 18.07 9.94 8.96
N LEU A 943 19.21 9.61 9.57
CA LEU A 943 19.51 8.24 10.01
C LEU A 943 18.33 7.66 10.79
N SER A 944 17.92 6.44 10.42
CA SER A 944 16.89 5.75 11.18
C SER A 944 17.37 5.55 12.63
N PRO A 945 16.46 5.59 13.62
CA PRO A 945 16.83 5.34 15.01
C PRO A 945 17.51 3.98 15.24
N ASP A 946 17.17 2.95 14.45
CA ASP A 946 17.83 1.64 14.45
C ASP A 946 19.32 1.77 14.08
N LEU A 947 19.61 2.43 12.96
CA LEU A 947 20.95 2.61 12.44
C LEU A 947 21.82 3.46 13.39
N LEU A 948 21.26 4.53 13.97
CA LEU A 948 21.92 5.31 15.04
C LEU A 948 22.24 4.47 16.27
N GLY A 949 21.29 3.64 16.72
CA GLY A 949 21.49 2.73 17.86
C GLY A 949 22.63 1.72 17.61
N LYS A 950 22.83 1.29 16.36
CA LYS A 950 23.94 0.40 15.99
C LYS A 950 25.28 1.13 15.82
N PHE A 951 25.29 2.44 15.59
CA PHE A 951 26.51 3.25 15.59
C PHE A 951 26.95 3.73 16.97
N GLU A 952 26.05 3.79 17.95
CA GLU A 952 26.41 4.25 19.30
C GLU A 952 27.60 3.51 19.93
N PRO A 953 27.77 2.18 19.77
CA PRO A 953 28.99 1.46 20.18
C PRO A 953 30.28 1.97 19.52
N LEU A 954 30.20 2.50 18.30
CA LEU A 954 31.32 3.07 17.56
C LEU A 954 31.72 4.47 18.04
N LEU A 955 30.82 5.14 18.76
CA LEU A 955 31.00 6.52 19.23
C LEU A 955 31.49 6.59 20.68
N CYS A 956 31.74 5.45 21.33
CA CYS A 956 32.30 5.41 22.68
C CYS A 956 33.84 5.55 22.67
N GLU A 957 34.44 5.81 23.84
CA GLU A 957 35.89 6.03 23.98
C GLU A 957 36.74 4.81 23.57
N HIS A 958 36.18 3.61 23.70
CA HIS A 958 36.77 2.36 23.24
C HIS A 958 35.83 1.72 22.21
N PRO A 959 35.83 2.19 20.95
CA PRO A 959 34.87 1.78 19.95
C PRO A 959 34.89 0.26 19.77
N TYR A 960 33.70 -0.31 19.65
CA TYR A 960 33.55 -1.75 19.49
C TYR A 960 32.34 -2.06 18.60
N LEU A 961 32.35 -3.26 18.04
CA LEU A 961 31.24 -3.80 17.27
C LEU A 961 30.71 -5.06 17.93
N TRP A 962 29.40 -5.24 17.86
CA TRP A 962 28.80 -6.54 18.12
C TRP A 962 28.78 -7.31 16.80
N ILE A 963 29.71 -8.25 16.65
CA ILE A 963 29.76 -9.17 15.50
C ILE A 963 29.38 -10.55 16.02
N ASN A 964 28.28 -11.11 15.52
CA ASN A 964 27.77 -12.43 15.95
C ASN A 964 27.61 -12.58 17.47
N GLY A 965 27.14 -11.52 18.14
CA GLY A 965 26.95 -11.51 19.60
C GLY A 965 28.24 -11.47 20.42
N GLN A 966 29.40 -11.26 19.78
CA GLN A 966 30.67 -11.00 20.45
C GLN A 966 31.04 -9.52 20.31
N ARG A 967 31.51 -8.94 21.41
CA ARG A 967 32.08 -7.60 21.43
C ARG A 967 33.49 -7.68 20.84
N GLU A 968 33.65 -7.20 19.62
CA GLU A 968 34.95 -7.03 18.99
C GLU A 968 35.42 -5.59 19.17
N PRO A 969 36.59 -5.34 19.79
CA PRO A 969 37.19 -4.02 19.78
C PRO A 969 37.59 -3.63 18.35
N LEU A 970 37.46 -2.35 18.02
CA LEU A 970 37.86 -1.80 16.72
C LEU A 970 39.31 -1.33 16.70
#